data_AF-A0A7X7MPS5-F1
#
_entry.id   AF-A0A7X7MPS5-F1
#
_cell.length_a   1.000
_cell.length_b   1.000
_cell.length_c   1.000
_cell.angle_alpha   90.00
_cell.angle_beta   90.00
_cell.angle_gamma   90.00
#
_symmetry.space_group_name_H-M   'P 1'
#
loop_
_entity.id
_entity.type
_entity.pdbx_description
1 polymer ?
#
loop_
_entity_poly.entity_id
_entity_poly.type
_entity_poly.pdbx_seq_one_letter_code
_entity_poly.pdbx_strand_id
1 'polypeptide(L)'
;RVAYASGVSIWTLPSSGAWETAGNWTVPPADAPGTAVRFDDAISAPATVTRSAPSTLGALTFNNAAAYTVEGTALTLANNGSAPAVIASERGTHTLTAPLVLTSNALIQAAAGAAVALNGGVNGGVPLTVAGPGTLAVPDTAGLGISALDLTAGGMLAVSNSATLSLPVTLGAGGGGVAPGHDQTVVVEAAVTGQGPFIKDGASFLMLTNANALYAGPTQVKGGTLRLDKLPVGGGLILGSGTLHYIGGAAAAGGYTLDTGDGTRAAVLRTEGDITFTGKAEALSGALVKTGPGTATFMAAGLNVFNAGPGAGISHNVLDIGPNGESPTTGFGGFNVADGKVVIGGQGQTNLFNGLVVVGLNSTAEADAETAGTLEVVGGSTEIASELIIGRSNGTTVTAPTPRASTLRMRGGEMTVGALVLGRALEPEGHQSAPRFELSGGLLTVRGPCLWPEQAGANATVTISGGKLDHLAQDNASVRCANFGGDVTLTLSGSGELISARKLLLCFGANSTTTVNLDGGVLRVQNIEKGGSGLSGVVRFNGGTYCPTQIGVLQALTAATVGAGGAVFDLSEIDTYTVAQVMTHDAALPGADGGLTKTGAGRLILSGKQAYDGPTVIEEGTLSLALSGGVSNVTALSAAPGAALELDAGGVQTVALAGLTLGTAAPAVPAALHLTFAADGSAHDLLAVDGPVTLGEVDLTLRVAGSSDVFSRNGTYTLITYTGGDPDVAGLRVANPLYGKAYTFTAAGGAVTLTVAGDTSGASSVWSTDSSGAWEQAGNWTLLPLNAAGSRARFDSAITAPATVTAANAVTVGETYFNNAQAYTVAGSAGLTFDNGTATQAVAKVEQGSHAFTLPVTLAAAGLAVDTAGESELTFGATAGTGPLIKSGAGVVAFAQPGSRTGRTEMSQGVLVFKDGGNPGTGETIMQGSAGMRVMGDAAAELPGPLTIKNGFNVNAQDHDLTWTG
;
A
#
# COMPACT_ATOMS: atom_id res chain seq x y z
N ARG A 1 -15.02 -73.30 -5.43
CA ARG A 1 -14.41 -73.68 -6.72
C ARG A 1 -15.33 -73.20 -7.83
N VAL A 2 -14.99 -72.08 -8.47
CA VAL A 2 -15.66 -71.66 -9.70
C VAL A 2 -15.21 -72.62 -10.81
N ALA A 3 -16.15 -73.17 -11.59
CA ALA A 3 -15.81 -73.98 -12.74
C ALA A 3 -15.25 -73.04 -13.82
N TYR A 4 -13.93 -73.08 -14.02
CA TYR A 4 -13.28 -72.36 -15.11
C TYR A 4 -13.52 -73.10 -16.44
N ALA A 5 -13.48 -72.37 -17.57
CA ALA A 5 -13.66 -72.94 -18.89
C ALA A 5 -12.66 -74.08 -19.18
N SER A 6 -13.02 -75.00 -20.08
CA SER A 6 -12.09 -76.05 -20.54
C SER A 6 -10.84 -75.42 -21.17
N GLY A 7 -9.64 -75.77 -20.69
CA GLY A 7 -8.37 -75.28 -21.25
C GLY A 7 -7.55 -74.31 -20.37
N VAL A 8 -7.88 -74.19 -19.07
CA VAL A 8 -7.12 -73.39 -18.09
C VAL A 8 -6.40 -74.30 -17.09
N SER A 9 -5.07 -74.23 -17.02
CA SER A 9 -4.26 -74.95 -16.02
C SER A 9 -4.00 -74.07 -14.79
N ILE A 10 -4.42 -74.53 -13.61
CA ILE A 10 -4.27 -73.77 -12.35
C ILE A 10 -3.28 -74.48 -11.45
N TRP A 11 -2.27 -73.78 -10.96
CA TRP A 11 -1.27 -74.33 -10.04
C TRP A 11 -1.92 -74.67 -8.70
N THR A 12 -1.66 -75.87 -8.19
CA THR A 12 -2.24 -76.38 -6.93
C THR A 12 -1.20 -76.78 -5.89
N LEU A 13 0.09 -76.83 -6.24
CA LEU A 13 1.14 -77.20 -5.30
C LEU A 13 1.42 -76.03 -4.34
N PRO A 14 1.35 -76.22 -3.00
CA PRO A 14 1.51 -75.13 -2.04
C PRO A 14 2.97 -74.74 -1.76
N SER A 15 3.90 -75.08 -2.65
CA SER A 15 5.34 -74.86 -2.53
C SER A 15 5.99 -74.74 -3.90
N SER A 16 7.30 -74.52 -3.91
CA SER A 16 8.11 -74.62 -5.14
C SER A 16 7.98 -76.00 -5.79
N GLY A 17 8.05 -76.05 -7.12
CA GLY A 17 7.92 -77.29 -7.88
C GLY A 17 8.18 -77.13 -9.38
N ALA A 18 8.24 -78.25 -10.09
CA ALA A 18 8.43 -78.25 -11.55
C ALA A 18 7.13 -77.95 -12.30
N TRP A 19 7.20 -77.14 -13.35
CA TRP A 19 6.07 -76.80 -14.21
C TRP A 19 5.52 -78.02 -14.95
N GLU A 20 6.37 -78.92 -15.42
CA GLU A 20 5.97 -80.05 -16.27
C GLU A 20 5.33 -81.22 -15.50
N THR A 21 5.38 -81.20 -14.17
CA THR A 21 4.76 -82.24 -13.34
C THR A 21 3.24 -82.06 -13.32
N ALA A 22 2.51 -82.90 -14.05
CA ALA A 22 1.05 -82.83 -14.18
C ALA A 22 0.30 -82.80 -12.84
N GLY A 23 0.82 -83.47 -11.79
CA GLY A 23 0.22 -83.48 -10.45
C GLY A 23 0.26 -82.15 -9.70
N ASN A 24 1.02 -81.16 -10.20
CA ASN A 24 1.08 -79.81 -9.62
C ASN A 24 -0.05 -78.90 -10.12
N TRP A 25 -0.88 -79.37 -11.05
CA TRP A 25 -1.92 -78.57 -11.72
C TRP A 25 -3.31 -79.22 -11.64
N THR A 26 -4.36 -78.41 -11.81
CA THR A 26 -5.75 -78.92 -11.94
C THR A 26 -5.96 -79.79 -13.18
N VAL A 27 -5.29 -79.44 -14.28
CA VAL A 27 -5.16 -80.20 -15.53
C VAL A 27 -3.73 -80.02 -16.00
N PRO A 28 -3.14 -80.95 -16.79
CA PRO A 28 -1.77 -80.82 -17.29
C PRO A 28 -1.48 -79.40 -17.81
N PRO A 29 -0.26 -78.88 -17.57
CA PRO A 29 0.08 -77.50 -17.89
C PRO A 29 -0.20 -77.22 -19.37
N ALA A 30 -0.93 -76.13 -19.63
CA ALA A 30 -1.29 -75.76 -20.98
C ALA A 30 -0.03 -75.36 -21.77
N ASP A 31 0.06 -75.86 -23.01
CA ASP A 31 1.23 -75.70 -23.88
C ASP A 31 0.81 -75.56 -25.36
N ALA A 32 -0.05 -74.57 -25.63
CA ALA A 32 -0.44 -74.19 -26.98
C ALA A 32 -0.85 -72.72 -27.05
N PRO A 33 -0.73 -72.05 -28.22
CA PRO A 33 -1.22 -70.69 -28.40
C PRO A 33 -2.69 -70.54 -28.01
N GLY A 34 -3.01 -69.43 -27.32
CA GLY A 34 -4.38 -69.13 -26.86
C GLY A 34 -4.83 -69.88 -25.60
N THR A 35 -4.03 -70.81 -25.06
CA THR A 35 -4.35 -71.48 -23.79
C THR A 35 -3.93 -70.65 -22.57
N ALA A 36 -4.47 -70.95 -21.39
CA ALA A 36 -4.27 -70.12 -20.20
C ALA A 36 -3.70 -70.89 -19.00
N VAL A 37 -2.82 -70.22 -18.26
CA VAL A 37 -2.22 -70.70 -17.02
C VAL A 37 -2.50 -69.70 -15.90
N ARG A 38 -2.87 -70.20 -14.72
CA ARG A 38 -3.16 -69.38 -13.54
C ARG A 38 -2.40 -69.85 -12.30
N PHE A 39 -1.88 -68.87 -11.58
CA PHE A 39 -1.27 -68.99 -10.26
C PHE A 39 -2.16 -68.26 -9.26
N ASP A 40 -3.14 -68.99 -8.71
CA ASP A 40 -4.08 -68.45 -7.72
C ASP A 40 -3.52 -68.68 -6.29
N ASP A 41 -4.39 -68.99 -5.33
CA ASP A 41 -4.14 -69.02 -3.88
C ASP A 41 -3.38 -70.26 -3.35
N ALA A 42 -2.70 -71.01 -4.23
CA ALA A 42 -2.04 -72.26 -3.83
C ALA A 42 -0.91 -72.07 -2.82
N ILE A 43 -0.11 -70.99 -2.94
CA ILE A 43 1.03 -70.72 -2.05
C ILE A 43 0.69 -69.66 -0.99
N SER A 44 1.32 -69.75 0.18
CA SER A 44 1.23 -68.75 1.26
C SER A 44 2.56 -68.04 1.57
N ALA A 45 3.64 -68.45 0.92
CA ALA A 45 4.99 -67.87 1.00
C ALA A 45 5.62 -67.93 -0.40
N PRO A 46 6.67 -67.13 -0.70
CA PRO A 46 7.29 -67.09 -2.02
C PRO A 46 7.68 -68.48 -2.53
N ALA A 47 7.36 -68.80 -3.78
CA ALA A 47 7.62 -70.09 -4.39
C ALA A 47 8.20 -69.97 -5.79
N THR A 48 9.05 -70.93 -6.16
CA THR A 48 9.70 -71.00 -7.47
C THR A 48 9.10 -72.13 -8.29
N VAL A 49 8.69 -71.80 -9.52
CA VAL A 49 8.18 -72.73 -10.51
C VAL A 49 9.22 -72.87 -11.61
N THR A 50 9.95 -73.98 -11.57
CA THR A 50 11.08 -74.23 -12.47
C THR A 50 10.60 -74.95 -13.74
N ARG A 51 11.00 -74.43 -14.89
CA ARG A 51 10.69 -74.98 -16.22
C ARG A 51 11.89 -75.64 -16.85
N SER A 52 11.75 -76.91 -17.19
CA SER A 52 12.79 -77.72 -17.82
C SER A 52 12.68 -77.77 -19.35
N ALA A 53 11.54 -77.39 -19.94
CA ALA A 53 11.35 -77.33 -21.39
C ALA A 53 10.59 -76.07 -21.85
N PRO A 54 10.88 -75.53 -23.06
CA PRO A 54 10.12 -74.42 -23.65
C PRO A 54 8.63 -74.75 -23.76
N SER A 55 7.77 -73.75 -23.57
CA SER A 55 6.31 -73.90 -23.63
C SER A 55 5.67 -72.65 -24.21
N THR A 56 4.46 -72.78 -24.72
CA THR A 56 3.69 -71.73 -25.39
C THR A 56 2.32 -71.55 -24.72
N LEU A 57 1.94 -70.31 -24.40
CA LEU A 57 0.61 -70.00 -23.85
C LEU A 57 0.08 -68.65 -24.35
N GLY A 58 -1.23 -68.48 -24.28
CA GLY A 58 -1.91 -67.22 -24.62
C GLY A 58 -2.17 -66.30 -23.42
N ALA A 59 -2.30 -66.84 -22.21
CA ALA A 59 -2.51 -66.04 -21.00
C ALA A 59 -1.85 -66.64 -19.75
N LEU A 60 -1.13 -65.82 -18.98
CA LEU A 60 -0.54 -66.15 -17.68
C LEU A 60 -1.09 -65.19 -16.62
N THR A 61 -1.81 -65.70 -15.62
CA THR A 61 -2.37 -64.85 -14.56
C THR A 61 -1.83 -65.23 -13.18
N PHE A 62 -1.43 -64.23 -12.42
CA PHE A 62 -1.12 -64.34 -11.00
C PHE A 62 -2.22 -63.66 -10.18
N ASN A 63 -2.80 -64.39 -9.24
CA ASN A 63 -3.77 -63.87 -8.27
C ASN A 63 -3.40 -64.35 -6.86
N ASN A 64 -2.21 -63.95 -6.40
CA ASN A 64 -1.72 -64.29 -5.08
C ASN A 64 -0.87 -63.17 -4.50
N ALA A 65 -1.04 -62.88 -3.21
CA ALA A 65 -0.19 -61.89 -2.55
C ALA A 65 1.26 -62.38 -2.38
N ALA A 66 1.46 -63.69 -2.22
CA ALA A 66 2.78 -64.30 -2.15
C ALA A 66 3.40 -64.40 -3.56
N ALA A 67 4.70 -64.09 -3.65
CA ALA A 67 5.41 -64.01 -4.92
C ALA A 67 5.60 -65.39 -5.56
N TYR A 68 5.34 -65.47 -6.86
CA TYR A 68 5.77 -66.60 -7.69
C TYR A 68 6.99 -66.16 -8.49
N THR A 69 8.00 -67.02 -8.55
CA THR A 69 9.14 -66.89 -9.46
C THR A 69 9.05 -67.99 -10.52
N VAL A 70 8.82 -67.64 -11.79
CA VAL A 70 8.85 -68.58 -12.91
C VAL A 70 10.23 -68.53 -13.55
N GLU A 71 10.99 -69.62 -13.47
CA GLU A 71 12.38 -69.69 -13.90
C GLU A 71 12.64 -70.84 -14.88
N GLY A 72 13.84 -70.87 -15.46
CA GLY A 72 14.29 -71.93 -16.36
C GLY A 72 14.18 -71.54 -17.82
N THR A 73 13.76 -72.49 -18.67
CA THR A 73 13.73 -72.32 -20.14
C THR A 73 12.70 -71.29 -20.63
N ALA A 74 12.80 -70.84 -21.88
CA ALA A 74 11.99 -69.73 -22.41
C ALA A 74 10.47 -70.00 -22.43
N LEU A 75 9.67 -68.96 -22.15
CA LEU A 75 8.20 -68.98 -22.22
C LEU A 75 7.75 -68.21 -23.46
N THR A 76 7.00 -68.85 -24.37
CA THR A 76 6.46 -68.20 -25.56
C THR A 76 5.04 -67.71 -25.31
N LEU A 77 4.77 -66.43 -25.52
CA LEU A 77 3.44 -65.85 -25.54
C LEU A 77 2.92 -65.76 -26.97
N ALA A 78 1.86 -66.51 -27.25
CA ALA A 78 1.25 -66.60 -28.57
C ALA A 78 -0.27 -66.73 -28.45
N ASN A 79 -1.01 -65.99 -29.28
CA ASN A 79 -2.44 -66.14 -29.45
C ASN A 79 -2.80 -66.37 -30.92
N ASN A 80 -3.84 -67.18 -31.20
CA ASN A 80 -4.21 -67.62 -32.57
C ASN A 80 -5.04 -66.58 -33.35
N GLY A 81 -5.02 -65.30 -32.95
CA GLY A 81 -5.86 -64.25 -33.54
C GLY A 81 -5.31 -62.85 -33.28
N SER A 82 -6.15 -61.82 -33.50
CA SER A 82 -5.76 -60.41 -33.34
C SER A 82 -5.73 -59.92 -31.88
N ALA A 83 -6.15 -60.75 -30.93
CA ALA A 83 -6.14 -60.42 -29.51
C ALA A 83 -4.73 -60.60 -28.93
N PRO A 84 -4.25 -59.68 -28.07
CA PRO A 84 -2.93 -59.81 -27.48
C PRO A 84 -2.84 -61.02 -26.54
N ALA A 85 -1.65 -61.60 -26.44
CA ALA A 85 -1.34 -62.55 -25.38
C ALA A 85 -1.16 -61.78 -24.04
N VAL A 86 -1.58 -62.35 -22.91
CA VAL A 86 -1.70 -61.60 -21.66
C VAL A 86 -0.80 -62.16 -20.56
N ILE A 87 -0.08 -61.30 -19.84
CA ILE A 87 0.35 -61.60 -18.46
C ILE A 87 -0.40 -60.67 -17.52
N ALA A 88 -1.11 -61.22 -16.54
CA ALA A 88 -1.85 -60.43 -15.57
C ALA A 88 -1.34 -60.68 -14.15
N SER A 89 -1.19 -59.62 -13.36
CA SER A 89 -1.04 -59.67 -11.91
C SER A 89 -2.23 -58.96 -11.26
N GLU A 90 -3.16 -59.74 -10.72
CA GLU A 90 -4.37 -59.24 -10.04
C GLU A 90 -4.05 -58.73 -8.62
N ARG A 91 -2.94 -59.21 -8.04
CA ARG A 91 -2.36 -58.78 -6.76
C ARG A 91 -0.96 -59.39 -6.62
N GLY A 92 -0.08 -58.75 -5.84
CA GLY A 92 1.26 -59.26 -5.56
C GLY A 92 2.31 -58.88 -6.62
N THR A 93 3.57 -59.13 -6.28
CA THR A 93 4.73 -58.89 -7.15
C THR A 93 5.33 -60.23 -7.55
N HIS A 94 5.25 -60.56 -8.84
CA HIS A 94 5.68 -61.84 -9.38
C HIS A 94 6.84 -61.65 -10.35
N THR A 95 7.74 -62.63 -10.41
CA THR A 95 8.97 -62.55 -11.20
C THR A 95 9.02 -63.65 -12.25
N LEU A 96 9.36 -63.30 -13.48
CA LEU A 96 9.74 -64.21 -14.54
C LEU A 96 11.25 -64.02 -14.78
N THR A 97 12.06 -64.97 -14.31
CA THR A 97 13.49 -65.05 -14.66
C THR A 97 13.71 -65.91 -15.92
N ALA A 98 12.73 -66.72 -16.30
CA ALA A 98 12.70 -67.37 -17.60
C ALA A 98 12.59 -66.31 -18.72
N PRO A 99 13.35 -66.43 -19.83
CA PRO A 99 13.21 -65.53 -20.97
C PRO A 99 11.80 -65.57 -21.56
N LEU A 100 11.22 -64.40 -21.86
CA LEU A 100 9.92 -64.28 -22.49
C LEU A 100 10.08 -64.07 -24.00
N VAL A 101 9.42 -64.89 -24.82
CA VAL A 101 9.40 -64.75 -26.29
C VAL A 101 8.00 -64.38 -26.74
N LEU A 102 7.87 -63.26 -27.45
CA LEU A 102 6.60 -62.76 -27.98
C LEU A 102 6.51 -63.09 -29.48
N THR A 103 5.49 -63.83 -29.89
CA THR A 103 5.20 -64.09 -31.32
C THR A 103 3.90 -63.42 -31.78
N SER A 104 3.17 -62.80 -30.85
CA SER A 104 2.01 -61.93 -31.06
C SER A 104 2.12 -60.72 -30.14
N ASN A 105 1.39 -59.63 -30.43
CA ASN A 105 1.28 -58.48 -29.52
C ASN A 105 0.95 -58.96 -28.10
N ALA A 106 1.55 -58.33 -27.09
CA ALA A 106 1.39 -58.76 -25.70
C ALA A 106 0.88 -57.63 -24.80
N LEU A 107 0.15 -58.02 -23.76
CA LEU A 107 -0.41 -57.14 -22.74
C LEU A 107 0.07 -57.59 -21.36
N ILE A 108 0.76 -56.72 -20.64
CA ILE A 108 1.01 -56.85 -19.21
C ILE A 108 -0.03 -56.04 -18.48
N GLN A 109 -0.86 -56.69 -17.68
CA GLN A 109 -1.90 -56.03 -16.90
C GLN A 109 -1.64 -56.21 -15.40
N ALA A 110 -1.42 -55.13 -14.67
CA ALA A 110 -1.17 -55.19 -13.24
C ALA A 110 -2.17 -54.30 -12.47
N ALA A 111 -2.76 -54.86 -11.41
CA ALA A 111 -3.62 -54.13 -10.49
C ALA A 111 -2.82 -53.14 -9.63
N ALA A 112 -3.51 -52.25 -8.93
CA ALA A 112 -2.86 -51.26 -8.07
C ALA A 112 -2.00 -51.95 -6.99
N GLY A 113 -0.72 -51.54 -6.88
CA GLY A 113 0.24 -52.16 -5.97
C GLY A 113 0.75 -53.55 -6.38
N ALA A 114 0.31 -54.07 -7.54
CA ALA A 114 0.80 -55.32 -8.10
C ALA A 114 1.90 -55.07 -9.15
N ALA A 115 2.76 -56.05 -9.35
CA ALA A 115 3.83 -55.96 -10.34
C ALA A 115 4.16 -57.30 -11.02
N VAL A 116 4.63 -57.20 -12.27
CA VAL A 116 5.24 -58.30 -13.03
C VAL A 116 6.66 -57.89 -13.36
N ALA A 117 7.64 -58.62 -12.82
CA ALA A 117 9.06 -58.40 -13.08
C ALA A 117 9.56 -59.36 -14.16
N LEU A 118 10.03 -58.86 -15.30
CA LEU A 118 10.55 -59.65 -16.42
C LEU A 118 12.08 -59.67 -16.39
N ASN A 119 12.64 -60.34 -15.37
CA ASN A 119 14.08 -60.42 -15.14
C ASN A 119 14.83 -61.30 -16.15
N GLY A 120 14.12 -62.19 -16.84
CA GLY A 120 14.68 -63.02 -17.94
C GLY A 120 14.79 -62.29 -19.28
N GLY A 121 14.29 -61.05 -19.37
CA GLY A 121 14.17 -60.30 -20.62
C GLY A 121 12.99 -60.76 -21.49
N VAL A 122 12.72 -59.95 -22.51
CA VAL A 122 11.65 -60.10 -23.50
C VAL A 122 12.27 -60.02 -24.88
N ASN A 123 11.90 -60.91 -25.80
CA ASN A 123 12.33 -60.88 -27.20
C ASN A 123 11.14 -61.15 -28.12
N GLY A 124 11.16 -60.62 -29.35
CA GLY A 124 10.12 -60.94 -30.35
C GLY A 124 9.85 -59.84 -31.38
N GLY A 125 10.31 -58.61 -31.14
CA GLY A 125 10.19 -57.51 -32.10
C GLY A 125 8.75 -57.07 -32.39
N VAL A 126 7.82 -57.33 -31.47
CA VAL A 126 6.41 -56.91 -31.53
C VAL A 126 6.08 -55.90 -30.42
N PRO A 127 4.99 -55.13 -30.50
CA PRO A 127 4.61 -54.20 -29.44
C PRO A 127 4.22 -54.88 -28.12
N LEU A 128 4.55 -54.22 -27.01
CA LEU A 128 4.13 -54.60 -25.65
C LEU A 128 3.27 -53.48 -25.04
N THR A 129 2.06 -53.80 -24.64
CA THR A 129 1.20 -52.89 -23.88
C THR A 129 1.32 -53.17 -22.39
N VAL A 130 1.45 -52.12 -21.57
CA VAL A 130 1.32 -52.18 -20.12
C VAL A 130 0.06 -51.43 -19.72
N ALA A 131 -0.86 -52.12 -19.06
CA ALA A 131 -2.16 -51.58 -18.68
C ALA A 131 -2.47 -51.76 -17.19
N GLY A 132 -3.24 -50.81 -16.66
CA GLY A 132 -3.66 -50.80 -15.25
C GLY A 132 -2.64 -50.10 -14.36
N PRO A 133 -3.02 -49.71 -13.13
CA PRO A 133 -2.20 -48.86 -12.26
C PRO A 133 -0.99 -49.57 -11.63
N GLY A 134 -0.74 -50.84 -11.99
CA GLY A 134 0.41 -51.59 -11.52
C GLY A 134 1.66 -51.41 -12.39
N THR A 135 2.67 -52.23 -12.11
CA THR A 135 4.03 -52.03 -12.66
C THR A 135 4.52 -53.22 -13.49
N LEU A 136 5.07 -52.95 -14.66
CA LEU A 136 6.03 -53.83 -15.35
C LEU A 136 7.43 -53.44 -14.85
N ALA A 137 8.14 -54.36 -14.20
CA ALA A 137 9.52 -54.14 -13.76
C ALA A 137 10.52 -54.87 -14.65
N VAL A 138 11.61 -54.20 -15.00
CA VAL A 138 12.75 -54.79 -15.73
C VAL A 138 14.07 -54.37 -15.09
N PRO A 139 15.11 -55.22 -15.09
CA PRO A 139 16.44 -54.83 -14.61
C PRO A 139 17.04 -53.68 -15.43
N ASP A 140 16.89 -53.77 -16.76
CA ASP A 140 17.37 -52.80 -17.74
C ASP A 140 16.42 -52.75 -18.96
N THR A 141 16.60 -51.74 -19.81
CA THR A 141 15.85 -51.58 -21.06
C THR A 141 16.43 -52.40 -22.21
N ALA A 142 17.67 -52.91 -22.10
CA ALA A 142 18.29 -53.75 -23.13
C ALA A 142 17.59 -55.12 -23.24
N GLY A 143 17.02 -55.60 -22.14
CA GLY A 143 16.16 -56.77 -22.08
C GLY A 143 14.76 -56.58 -22.68
N LEU A 144 14.40 -55.39 -23.21
CA LEU A 144 13.15 -55.15 -23.91
C LEU A 144 13.34 -55.30 -25.44
N GLY A 145 13.52 -56.51 -25.93
CA GLY A 145 13.60 -56.85 -27.37
C GLY A 145 12.26 -56.77 -28.11
N ILE A 146 11.52 -55.68 -27.91
CA ILE A 146 10.19 -55.36 -28.46
C ILE A 146 10.29 -54.21 -29.48
N SER A 147 9.26 -53.97 -30.29
CA SER A 147 9.29 -52.89 -31.30
C SER A 147 8.76 -51.54 -30.80
N ALA A 148 7.88 -51.55 -29.80
CA ALA A 148 7.27 -50.36 -29.20
C ALA A 148 6.68 -50.69 -27.82
N LEU A 149 6.59 -49.69 -26.95
CA LEU A 149 5.98 -49.80 -25.62
C LEU A 149 4.74 -48.90 -25.55
N ASP A 150 3.57 -49.50 -25.33
CA ASP A 150 2.33 -48.75 -25.13
C ASP A 150 1.96 -48.73 -23.64
N LEU A 151 1.84 -47.55 -23.03
CA LEU A 151 1.44 -47.38 -21.64
C LEU A 151 0.02 -46.83 -21.58
N THR A 152 -0.88 -47.53 -20.90
CA THR A 152 -2.29 -47.14 -20.81
C THR A 152 -2.88 -47.43 -19.44
N ALA A 153 -3.98 -46.77 -19.08
CA ALA A 153 -4.71 -46.99 -17.83
C ALA A 153 -3.82 -46.92 -16.56
N GLY A 154 -2.79 -46.07 -16.56
CA GLY A 154 -1.87 -45.87 -15.45
C GLY A 154 -0.68 -46.82 -15.39
N GLY A 155 -0.41 -47.59 -16.45
CA GLY A 155 0.68 -48.56 -16.50
C GLY A 155 2.06 -47.92 -16.29
N MET A 156 2.85 -48.49 -15.37
CA MET A 156 4.21 -48.03 -15.08
C MET A 156 5.27 -49.01 -15.58
N LEU A 157 6.31 -48.49 -16.23
CA LEU A 157 7.57 -49.21 -16.45
C LEU A 157 8.55 -48.83 -15.33
N ALA A 158 8.91 -49.80 -14.48
CA ALA A 158 9.99 -49.64 -13.52
C ALA A 158 11.29 -50.23 -14.07
N VAL A 159 12.38 -49.46 -13.99
CA VAL A 159 13.71 -49.89 -14.47
C VAL A 159 14.67 -49.86 -13.29
N SER A 160 15.18 -51.02 -12.87
CA SER A 160 15.96 -51.14 -11.64
C SER A 160 17.35 -50.50 -11.71
N ASN A 161 17.96 -50.48 -12.90
CA ASN A 161 19.29 -49.91 -13.14
C ASN A 161 19.21 -48.68 -14.06
N SER A 162 20.25 -47.86 -14.04
CA SER A 162 20.41 -46.77 -15.00
C SER A 162 20.46 -47.32 -16.43
N ALA A 163 19.68 -46.72 -17.35
CA ALA A 163 19.49 -47.26 -18.69
C ALA A 163 19.04 -46.20 -19.71
N THR A 164 19.15 -46.54 -21.00
CA THR A 164 18.60 -45.74 -22.10
C THR A 164 17.41 -46.45 -22.72
N LEU A 165 16.26 -45.79 -22.75
CA LEU A 165 15.06 -46.26 -23.45
C LEU A 165 15.07 -45.72 -24.88
N SER A 166 15.49 -46.57 -25.83
CA SER A 166 15.60 -46.24 -27.26
C SER A 166 14.38 -46.69 -28.10
N LEU A 167 13.32 -47.17 -27.45
CA LEU A 167 12.11 -47.67 -28.10
C LEU A 167 10.99 -46.62 -28.04
N PRO A 168 10.18 -46.45 -29.11
CA PRO A 168 9.04 -45.54 -29.08
C PRO A 168 8.05 -45.88 -27.96
N VAL A 169 7.56 -44.84 -27.27
CA VAL A 169 6.55 -44.96 -26.21
C VAL A 169 5.25 -44.29 -26.64
N THR A 170 4.11 -44.97 -26.51
CA THR A 170 2.78 -44.40 -26.77
C THR A 170 1.95 -44.34 -25.50
N LEU A 171 1.35 -43.20 -25.20
CA LEU A 171 0.47 -42.97 -24.05
C LEU A 171 -1.00 -43.09 -24.47
N GLY A 172 -1.62 -44.21 -24.11
CA GLY A 172 -3.03 -44.52 -24.35
C GLY A 172 -4.00 -43.81 -23.39
N ALA A 173 -5.27 -44.23 -23.37
CA ALA A 173 -6.27 -43.67 -22.48
C ALA A 173 -5.88 -43.89 -21.00
N GLY A 174 -5.88 -42.85 -20.18
CA GLY A 174 -5.40 -42.89 -18.80
C GLY A 174 -3.87 -42.94 -18.66
N GLY A 175 -3.12 -43.00 -19.78
CA GLY A 175 -1.67 -42.82 -19.83
C GLY A 175 -0.88 -43.83 -19.01
N GLY A 176 0.31 -43.42 -18.59
CA GLY A 176 1.25 -44.25 -17.83
C GLY A 176 2.60 -43.55 -17.65
N GLY A 177 3.60 -44.28 -17.16
CA GLY A 177 4.84 -43.64 -16.74
C GLY A 177 6.08 -44.52 -16.69
N VAL A 178 7.20 -43.87 -16.37
CA VAL A 178 8.49 -44.52 -16.14
C VAL A 178 8.95 -44.18 -14.74
N ALA A 179 9.31 -45.22 -13.97
CA ALA A 179 9.80 -45.13 -12.61
C ALA A 179 11.19 -45.77 -12.51
N PRO A 180 12.27 -44.99 -12.74
CA PRO A 180 13.62 -45.48 -12.50
C PRO A 180 13.80 -45.86 -11.03
N GLY A 181 14.61 -46.90 -10.77
CA GLY A 181 15.01 -47.31 -9.43
C GLY A 181 15.69 -46.19 -8.64
N HIS A 182 15.77 -46.35 -7.32
CA HIS A 182 16.37 -45.34 -6.46
C HIS A 182 17.81 -44.99 -6.90
N ASP A 183 18.12 -43.69 -6.93
CA ASP A 183 19.39 -43.13 -7.40
C ASP A 183 19.76 -43.49 -8.86
N GLN A 184 18.82 -44.03 -9.64
CA GLN A 184 19.06 -44.37 -11.04
C GLN A 184 18.63 -43.28 -12.00
N THR A 185 19.23 -43.30 -13.18
CA THR A 185 18.86 -42.43 -14.31
C THR A 185 18.35 -43.25 -15.47
N VAL A 186 17.13 -42.94 -15.94
CA VAL A 186 16.66 -43.42 -17.26
C VAL A 186 16.64 -42.25 -18.23
N VAL A 187 17.32 -42.42 -19.36
CA VAL A 187 17.30 -41.48 -20.48
C VAL A 187 16.36 -42.00 -21.56
N VAL A 188 15.37 -41.21 -21.95
CA VAL A 188 14.45 -41.54 -23.05
C VAL A 188 14.91 -40.82 -24.31
N GLU A 189 15.45 -41.60 -25.25
CA GLU A 189 15.99 -41.12 -26.54
C GLU A 189 15.01 -41.29 -27.70
N ALA A 190 13.98 -42.12 -27.55
CA ALA A 190 12.92 -42.26 -28.54
C ALA A 190 11.72 -41.37 -28.24
N ALA A 191 10.89 -41.13 -29.26
CA ALA A 191 9.68 -40.33 -29.15
C ALA A 191 8.68 -40.91 -28.13
N VAL A 192 8.16 -40.06 -27.25
CA VAL A 192 7.01 -40.31 -26.40
C VAL A 192 5.80 -39.58 -27.00
N THR A 193 4.79 -40.31 -27.42
CA THR A 193 3.61 -39.79 -28.15
C THR A 193 2.31 -40.18 -27.44
N GLY A 194 1.16 -39.67 -27.89
CA GLY A 194 -0.15 -40.05 -27.38
C GLY A 194 -0.90 -38.91 -26.67
N GLN A 195 -2.08 -39.23 -26.15
CA GLN A 195 -3.01 -38.27 -25.53
C GLN A 195 -3.15 -38.46 -24.01
N GLY A 196 -2.68 -39.59 -23.47
CA GLY A 196 -2.73 -39.87 -22.03
C GLY A 196 -1.69 -39.11 -21.22
N PRO A 197 -1.86 -39.02 -19.89
CA PRO A 197 -0.86 -38.46 -18.99
C PRO A 197 0.47 -39.23 -19.03
N PHE A 198 1.57 -38.50 -18.88
CA PHE A 198 2.90 -39.06 -18.66
C PHE A 198 3.30 -38.92 -17.19
N ILE A 199 3.68 -40.02 -16.53
CA ILE A 199 3.94 -40.04 -15.09
C ILE A 199 5.43 -40.34 -14.83
N LYS A 200 6.07 -39.49 -14.03
CA LYS A 200 7.34 -39.78 -13.35
C LYS A 200 7.07 -40.08 -11.89
N ASP A 201 7.60 -41.20 -11.40
CA ASP A 201 7.52 -41.59 -9.99
C ASP A 201 8.89 -42.09 -9.47
N GLY A 202 9.03 -42.16 -8.15
CA GLY A 202 10.23 -42.65 -7.45
C GLY A 202 11.35 -41.62 -7.26
N ALA A 203 12.17 -41.84 -6.25
CA ALA A 203 13.36 -41.04 -5.89
C ALA A 203 14.52 -41.28 -6.88
N SER A 204 14.43 -40.70 -8.08
CA SER A 204 15.31 -41.01 -9.21
C SER A 204 15.22 -39.99 -10.35
N PHE A 205 16.07 -40.11 -11.38
CA PHE A 205 16.13 -39.21 -12.53
C PHE A 205 15.52 -39.83 -13.79
N LEU A 206 14.57 -39.12 -14.40
CA LEU A 206 14.07 -39.42 -15.73
C LEU A 206 14.35 -38.24 -16.65
N MET A 207 15.07 -38.50 -17.74
CA MET A 207 15.46 -37.47 -18.69
C MET A 207 14.77 -37.72 -20.03
N LEU A 208 13.94 -36.78 -20.49
CA LEU A 208 13.51 -36.75 -21.89
C LEU A 208 14.43 -35.78 -22.63
N THR A 209 15.16 -36.31 -23.61
CA THR A 209 16.12 -35.55 -24.42
C THR A 209 15.59 -35.38 -25.85
N ASN A 210 16.27 -34.60 -26.70
CA ASN A 210 16.10 -34.58 -28.15
C ASN A 210 14.68 -34.26 -28.65
N ALA A 211 13.92 -33.41 -27.95
CA ALA A 211 12.53 -33.07 -28.29
C ALA A 211 11.55 -34.26 -28.28
N ASN A 212 11.84 -35.32 -27.50
CA ASN A 212 11.06 -36.54 -27.44
C ASN A 212 9.71 -36.45 -26.71
N ALA A 213 9.41 -35.32 -26.06
CA ALA A 213 8.10 -35.06 -25.44
C ALA A 213 7.07 -34.60 -26.49
N LEU A 214 6.52 -35.53 -27.28
CA LEU A 214 5.56 -35.27 -28.37
C LEU A 214 4.11 -35.63 -28.01
N TYR A 215 3.84 -36.00 -26.76
CA TYR A 215 2.50 -36.29 -26.26
C TYR A 215 1.73 -35.00 -25.93
N ALA A 216 0.40 -35.09 -25.94
CA ALA A 216 -0.50 -33.97 -25.66
C ALA A 216 -1.18 -34.06 -24.28
N GLY A 217 -1.11 -35.21 -23.60
CA GLY A 217 -1.64 -35.36 -22.25
C GLY A 217 -0.79 -34.65 -21.18
N PRO A 218 -1.29 -34.52 -19.95
CA PRO A 218 -0.57 -33.79 -18.90
C PRO A 218 0.67 -34.53 -18.42
N THR A 219 1.67 -33.77 -17.95
CA THR A 219 2.90 -34.33 -17.37
C THR A 219 2.80 -34.32 -15.86
N GLN A 220 2.94 -35.47 -15.20
CA GLN A 220 2.89 -35.60 -13.76
C GLN A 220 4.25 -35.98 -13.17
N VAL A 221 4.72 -35.22 -12.18
CA VAL A 221 5.95 -35.52 -11.41
C VAL A 221 5.56 -35.85 -9.97
N LYS A 222 5.49 -37.13 -9.61
CA LYS A 222 5.14 -37.58 -8.25
C LYS A 222 6.34 -37.58 -7.30
N GLY A 223 7.54 -37.88 -7.81
CA GLY A 223 8.77 -37.93 -7.03
C GLY A 223 10.02 -37.96 -7.90
N GLY A 224 11.15 -37.61 -7.27
CA GLY A 224 12.44 -37.46 -7.95
C GLY A 224 12.42 -36.37 -9.02
N THR A 225 13.32 -36.46 -10.00
CA THR A 225 13.49 -35.44 -11.04
C THR A 225 12.96 -35.92 -12.38
N LEU A 226 12.10 -35.12 -13.00
CA LEU A 226 11.83 -35.16 -14.43
C LEU A 226 12.58 -34.01 -15.11
N ARG A 227 13.55 -34.33 -15.96
CA ARG A 227 14.31 -33.34 -16.73
C ARG A 227 13.86 -33.30 -18.18
N LEU A 228 13.52 -32.10 -18.67
CA LEU A 228 13.00 -31.87 -20.03
C LEU A 228 13.75 -30.72 -20.72
N ASP A 229 14.09 -30.88 -21.99
CA ASP A 229 14.56 -29.81 -22.87
C ASP A 229 13.41 -29.13 -23.67
N LYS A 230 12.25 -29.79 -23.74
CA LYS A 230 11.04 -29.32 -24.41
C LYS A 230 9.81 -29.68 -23.58
N LEU A 231 8.91 -28.70 -23.38
CA LEU A 231 7.61 -28.94 -22.76
C LEU A 231 6.64 -29.54 -23.80
N PRO A 232 5.79 -30.51 -23.41
CA PRO A 232 4.81 -31.10 -24.31
C PRO A 232 3.74 -30.08 -24.72
N VAL A 233 3.28 -30.18 -25.97
CA VAL A 233 2.28 -29.26 -26.54
C VAL A 233 0.87 -29.71 -26.16
N GLY A 234 0.15 -28.88 -25.39
CA GLY A 234 -1.28 -29.05 -25.10
C GLY A 234 -1.63 -29.72 -23.77
N GLY A 235 -0.67 -30.34 -23.07
CA GLY A 235 -0.88 -30.96 -21.76
C GLY A 235 -0.57 -30.00 -20.60
N GLY A 236 -1.41 -29.98 -19.57
CA GLY A 236 -1.09 -29.29 -18.31
C GLY A 236 0.04 -29.96 -17.54
N LEU A 237 0.61 -29.27 -16.56
CA LEU A 237 1.58 -29.86 -15.62
C LEU A 237 0.89 -30.25 -14.33
N ILE A 238 1.15 -31.45 -13.81
CA ILE A 238 0.75 -31.88 -12.47
C ILE A 238 2.02 -31.98 -11.62
N LEU A 239 2.21 -31.00 -10.76
CA LEU A 239 3.40 -30.85 -9.94
C LEU A 239 3.14 -31.50 -8.58
N GLY A 240 3.71 -32.69 -8.36
CA GLY A 240 3.68 -33.42 -7.09
C GLY A 240 4.96 -33.24 -6.29
N SER A 241 5.27 -34.17 -5.38
CA SER A 241 6.39 -34.06 -4.43
C SER A 241 7.79 -34.32 -5.02
N GLY A 242 8.02 -33.90 -6.26
CA GLY A 242 9.29 -34.01 -6.96
C GLY A 242 9.69 -32.73 -7.69
N THR A 243 10.73 -32.85 -8.52
CA THR A 243 11.33 -31.75 -9.27
C THR A 243 11.02 -31.87 -10.76
N LEU A 244 10.40 -30.83 -11.32
CA LEU A 244 10.43 -30.61 -12.76
C LEU A 244 11.65 -29.73 -13.09
N HIS A 245 12.63 -30.28 -13.81
CA HIS A 245 13.82 -29.55 -14.26
C HIS A 245 13.73 -29.23 -15.75
N TYR A 246 13.32 -28.01 -16.07
CA TYR A 246 13.28 -27.51 -17.44
C TYR A 246 14.59 -26.85 -17.83
N ILE A 247 15.23 -27.36 -18.88
CA ILE A 247 16.53 -26.87 -19.39
C ILE A 247 16.48 -26.27 -20.80
N GLY A 248 15.28 -26.20 -21.39
CA GLY A 248 15.10 -25.65 -22.73
C GLY A 248 15.22 -24.12 -22.77
N GLY A 249 15.05 -23.55 -23.96
CA GLY A 249 14.93 -22.10 -24.16
C GLY A 249 13.58 -21.54 -23.69
N ALA A 250 13.17 -20.39 -24.21
CA ALA A 250 11.84 -19.85 -23.90
C ALA A 250 10.72 -20.78 -24.40
N ALA A 251 9.78 -21.13 -23.53
CA ALA A 251 8.64 -21.98 -23.84
C ALA A 251 7.32 -21.44 -23.28
N ALA A 252 6.22 -21.92 -23.86
CA ALA A 252 4.89 -21.74 -23.31
C ALA A 252 4.36 -23.09 -22.80
N ALA A 253 3.66 -23.05 -21.68
CA ALA A 253 2.93 -24.18 -21.12
C ALA A 253 1.47 -23.77 -20.92
N GLY A 254 0.59 -24.75 -20.75
CA GLY A 254 -0.76 -24.51 -20.25
C GLY A 254 -0.75 -24.00 -18.81
N GLY A 255 -1.61 -24.57 -17.97
CA GLY A 255 -1.59 -24.33 -16.53
C GLY A 255 -0.74 -25.35 -15.79
N TYR A 256 -0.68 -25.21 -14.46
CA TYR A 256 -0.26 -26.30 -13.60
C TYR A 256 -1.33 -26.60 -12.55
N THR A 257 -1.41 -27.86 -12.15
CA THR A 257 -2.10 -28.33 -10.95
C THR A 257 -1.04 -28.77 -9.94
N LEU A 258 -1.01 -28.14 -8.77
CA LEU A 258 -0.14 -28.52 -7.66
C LEU A 258 -0.86 -29.58 -6.81
N ASP A 259 -0.29 -30.77 -6.77
CA ASP A 259 -0.84 -31.91 -6.03
C ASP A 259 0.26 -32.82 -5.47
N THR A 260 0.82 -32.40 -4.33
CA THR A 260 1.84 -33.16 -3.59
C THR A 260 1.24 -34.31 -2.75
N GLY A 261 -0.09 -34.38 -2.63
CA GLY A 261 -0.81 -35.23 -1.70
C GLY A 261 -0.71 -34.81 -0.23
N ASP A 262 0.06 -33.76 0.09
CA ASP A 262 0.40 -33.35 1.45
C ASP A 262 0.70 -31.84 1.51
N GLY A 263 -0.04 -31.10 2.34
CA GLY A 263 0.14 -29.65 2.54
C GLY A 263 1.50 -29.21 3.08
N THR A 264 2.29 -30.14 3.62
CA THR A 264 3.62 -29.89 4.17
C THR A 264 4.76 -30.17 3.20
N ARG A 265 4.46 -30.75 2.03
CA ARG A 265 5.44 -31.01 0.96
C ARG A 265 5.42 -29.93 -0.10
N ALA A 266 6.50 -29.82 -0.86
CA ALA A 266 6.61 -28.90 -1.99
C ALA A 266 6.90 -29.63 -3.31
N ALA A 267 6.34 -29.08 -4.38
CA ALA A 267 6.86 -29.32 -5.71
C ALA A 267 7.99 -28.34 -6.01
N VAL A 268 9.04 -28.81 -6.69
CA VAL A 268 10.13 -27.96 -7.15
C VAL A 268 9.97 -27.72 -8.65
N LEU A 269 9.78 -26.46 -9.03
CA LEU A 269 9.85 -26.02 -10.42
C LEU A 269 11.23 -25.40 -10.65
N ARG A 270 12.15 -26.17 -11.24
CA ARG A 270 13.48 -25.70 -11.59
C ARG A 270 13.53 -25.33 -13.06
N THR A 271 13.77 -24.06 -13.37
CA THR A 271 13.79 -23.57 -14.75
C THR A 271 15.12 -22.89 -15.07
N GLU A 272 15.86 -23.42 -16.04
CA GLU A 272 17.05 -22.76 -16.59
C GLU A 272 16.66 -21.74 -17.67
N GLY A 273 15.63 -22.04 -18.47
CA GLY A 273 15.00 -21.12 -19.44
C GLY A 273 13.63 -20.63 -19.00
N ASP A 274 13.09 -19.64 -19.72
CA ASP A 274 11.82 -19.00 -19.39
C ASP A 274 10.61 -19.87 -19.75
N ILE A 275 9.62 -19.93 -18.85
CA ILE A 275 8.33 -20.59 -19.07
C ILE A 275 7.21 -19.56 -18.92
N THR A 276 6.37 -19.41 -19.94
CA THR A 276 5.12 -18.65 -19.87
C THR A 276 3.93 -19.61 -19.74
N PHE A 277 3.25 -19.58 -18.60
CA PHE A 277 2.01 -20.31 -18.35
C PHE A 277 0.82 -19.51 -18.88
N THR A 278 0.16 -20.06 -19.90
CA THR A 278 -1.04 -19.48 -20.52
C THR A 278 -2.34 -20.05 -19.97
N GLY A 279 -2.27 -21.15 -19.20
CA GLY A 279 -3.38 -21.72 -18.44
C GLY A 279 -3.27 -21.44 -16.94
N LYS A 280 -4.30 -21.80 -16.18
CA LYS A 280 -4.40 -21.45 -14.75
C LYS A 280 -3.40 -22.21 -13.89
N ALA A 281 -2.90 -21.55 -12.84
CA ALA A 281 -2.36 -22.22 -11.68
C ALA A 281 -3.51 -22.67 -10.76
N GLU A 282 -3.54 -23.95 -10.41
CA GLU A 282 -4.47 -24.54 -9.46
C GLU A 282 -3.69 -25.31 -8.40
N ALA A 283 -4.15 -25.30 -7.15
CA ALA A 283 -3.51 -26.03 -6.07
C ALA A 283 -4.53 -26.89 -5.31
N LEU A 284 -4.32 -28.20 -5.31
CA LEU A 284 -5.07 -29.17 -4.52
C LEU A 284 -4.39 -29.42 -3.18
N SER A 285 -3.05 -29.48 -3.16
CA SER A 285 -2.25 -29.72 -1.96
C SER A 285 -0.83 -29.17 -2.15
N GLY A 286 -0.14 -28.91 -1.03
CA GLY A 286 1.30 -28.58 -1.02
C GLY A 286 1.69 -27.13 -1.29
N ALA A 287 3.01 -26.94 -1.31
CA ALA A 287 3.72 -25.70 -1.59
C ALA A 287 4.45 -25.75 -2.94
N LEU A 288 4.89 -24.60 -3.44
CA LEU A 288 5.74 -24.51 -4.64
C LEU A 288 7.06 -23.82 -4.31
N VAL A 289 8.16 -24.39 -4.82
CA VAL A 289 9.50 -23.78 -4.77
C VAL A 289 10.02 -23.59 -6.19
N LYS A 290 10.16 -22.33 -6.60
CA LYS A 290 10.79 -21.94 -7.86
C LYS A 290 12.31 -21.81 -7.68
N THR A 291 13.08 -22.55 -8.48
CA THR A 291 14.55 -22.50 -8.55
C THR A 291 15.04 -22.33 -9.99
N GLY A 292 16.34 -22.13 -10.16
CA GLY A 292 16.99 -21.90 -11.46
C GLY A 292 16.81 -20.46 -11.97
N PRO A 293 17.70 -19.99 -12.84
CA PRO A 293 17.79 -18.58 -13.25
C PRO A 293 16.62 -18.11 -14.14
N GLY A 294 15.90 -19.04 -14.78
CA GLY A 294 14.82 -18.72 -15.72
C GLY A 294 13.61 -18.05 -15.06
N THR A 295 12.79 -17.40 -15.89
CA THR A 295 11.56 -16.71 -15.48
C THR A 295 10.34 -17.62 -15.63
N ALA A 296 9.50 -17.70 -14.60
CA ALA A 296 8.15 -18.29 -14.69
C ALA A 296 7.10 -17.17 -14.75
N THR A 297 6.41 -17.03 -15.88
CA THR A 297 5.42 -15.97 -16.12
C THR A 297 4.02 -16.54 -16.19
N PHE A 298 3.07 -15.97 -15.44
CA PHE A 298 1.68 -16.45 -15.38
C PHE A 298 0.72 -15.43 -15.98
N MET A 299 0.02 -15.81 -17.05
CA MET A 299 -0.82 -14.89 -17.85
C MET A 299 -2.32 -15.20 -17.83
N ALA A 300 -2.73 -16.34 -17.26
CA ALA A 300 -4.11 -16.79 -17.33
C ALA A 300 -5.07 -15.86 -16.56
N ALA A 301 -6.13 -15.41 -17.24
CA ALA A 301 -7.19 -14.61 -16.63
C ALA A 301 -8.05 -15.41 -15.65
N GLY A 302 -8.71 -14.69 -14.73
CA GLY A 302 -9.49 -15.27 -13.64
C GLY A 302 -8.61 -15.77 -12.49
N LEU A 303 -9.22 -16.54 -11.59
CA LEU A 303 -8.57 -17.02 -10.36
C LEU A 303 -7.46 -18.04 -10.67
N ASN A 304 -6.27 -17.73 -10.17
CA ASN A 304 -5.10 -18.58 -10.09
C ASN A 304 -4.77 -18.81 -8.61
N VAL A 305 -4.66 -20.07 -8.21
CA VAL A 305 -4.33 -20.47 -6.84
C VAL A 305 -2.95 -21.13 -6.87
N PHE A 306 -1.95 -20.45 -6.32
CA PHE A 306 -0.55 -20.87 -6.49
C PHE A 306 -0.12 -21.96 -5.50
N ASN A 307 -0.72 -22.00 -4.32
CA ASN A 307 -0.46 -23.00 -3.27
C ASN A 307 -1.74 -23.27 -2.44
N ALA A 308 -1.81 -24.44 -1.81
CA ALA A 308 -2.89 -24.82 -0.89
C ALA A 308 -2.37 -25.13 0.52
N GLY A 309 -1.13 -25.62 0.62
CA GLY A 309 -0.47 -25.91 1.90
C GLY A 309 0.29 -24.72 2.50
N PRO A 310 0.47 -24.68 3.83
CA PRO A 310 1.25 -23.64 4.52
C PRO A 310 2.77 -23.79 4.31
N GLY A 311 3.24 -24.91 3.74
CA GLY A 311 4.66 -25.29 3.67
C GLY A 311 5.13 -26.05 4.92
N ALA A 312 6.44 -26.23 5.07
CA ALA A 312 7.03 -27.01 6.18
C ALA A 312 6.98 -26.31 7.56
N GLY A 313 6.57 -25.05 7.64
CA GLY A 313 6.54 -24.28 8.91
C GLY A 313 7.91 -23.80 9.43
N ILE A 314 9.01 -24.23 8.80
CA ILE A 314 10.41 -23.91 9.16
C ILE A 314 11.15 -23.29 7.97
N SER A 315 10.53 -22.31 7.33
CA SER A 315 11.03 -21.62 6.13
C SER A 315 12.30 -20.79 6.32
N HIS A 316 12.88 -20.76 7.51
CA HIS A 316 14.12 -20.04 7.84
C HIS A 316 15.37 -20.93 7.75
N ASN A 317 15.21 -22.25 7.72
CA ASN A 317 16.30 -23.22 7.55
C ASN A 317 16.80 -23.24 6.10
N VAL A 318 17.96 -23.88 5.90
CA VAL A 318 18.51 -24.13 4.56
C VAL A 318 17.53 -25.00 3.76
N LEU A 319 17.19 -24.58 2.54
CA LEU A 319 16.37 -25.34 1.61
C LEU A 319 17.07 -26.66 1.24
N ASP A 320 16.45 -27.79 1.56
CA ASP A 320 17.04 -29.14 1.46
C ASP A 320 16.37 -30.02 0.39
N ILE A 321 16.41 -29.58 -0.88
CA ILE A 321 15.88 -30.41 -1.98
C ILE A 321 16.62 -31.76 -1.97
N GLY A 322 15.86 -32.85 -2.03
CA GLY A 322 16.43 -34.20 -1.98
C GLY A 322 17.45 -34.44 -3.10
N PRO A 323 18.43 -35.34 -2.90
CA PRO A 323 19.53 -35.55 -3.84
C PRO A 323 19.07 -35.99 -5.24
N ASN A 324 17.88 -36.61 -5.36
CA ASN A 324 17.27 -36.98 -6.64
C ASN A 324 16.16 -36.03 -7.08
N GLY A 325 15.98 -34.90 -6.41
CA GLY A 325 14.92 -33.92 -6.65
C GLY A 325 13.60 -34.23 -5.94
N GLU A 326 13.63 -35.01 -4.87
CA GLU A 326 12.49 -35.17 -3.96
C GLU A 326 12.11 -33.83 -3.30
N SER A 327 10.85 -33.70 -2.88
CA SER A 327 10.38 -32.56 -2.09
C SER A 327 11.35 -32.24 -0.96
N PRO A 328 11.71 -30.96 -0.74
CA PRO A 328 12.43 -30.55 0.47
C PRO A 328 11.62 -30.88 1.72
N THR A 329 12.31 -31.02 2.86
CA THR A 329 11.71 -31.24 4.18
C THR A 329 11.76 -30.00 5.07
N THR A 330 12.60 -29.02 4.73
CA THR A 330 12.77 -27.77 5.45
C THR A 330 13.15 -26.61 4.51
N GLY A 331 13.16 -25.37 5.01
CA GLY A 331 13.62 -24.21 4.26
C GLY A 331 12.67 -23.69 3.17
N PHE A 332 11.36 -23.88 3.32
CA PHE A 332 10.34 -23.29 2.44
C PHE A 332 9.03 -22.94 3.17
N GLY A 333 8.33 -21.91 2.67
CA GLY A 333 6.94 -21.52 3.01
C GLY A 333 5.92 -22.05 2.00
N GLY A 334 4.74 -21.45 1.90
CA GLY A 334 3.68 -21.91 0.99
C GLY A 334 4.00 -21.68 -0.50
N PHE A 335 4.58 -20.54 -0.83
CA PHE A 335 5.09 -20.24 -2.18
C PHE A 335 6.44 -19.55 -2.10
N ASN A 336 7.38 -19.97 -2.92
CA ASN A 336 8.77 -19.58 -2.74
C ASN A 336 9.44 -19.27 -4.08
N VAL A 337 10.21 -18.18 -4.13
CA VAL A 337 11.12 -17.87 -5.23
C VAL A 337 12.54 -17.93 -4.67
N ALA A 338 13.20 -19.08 -4.81
CA ALA A 338 14.56 -19.30 -4.33
C ALA A 338 15.59 -18.66 -5.27
N ASP A 339 15.35 -18.77 -6.58
CA ASP A 339 16.24 -18.32 -7.64
C ASP A 339 15.44 -17.94 -8.90
N GLY A 340 16.01 -17.05 -9.69
CA GLY A 340 15.40 -16.48 -10.88
C GLY A 340 14.20 -15.60 -10.58
N LYS A 341 13.17 -15.68 -11.42
CA LYS A 341 12.06 -14.72 -11.43
C LYS A 341 10.70 -15.37 -11.59
N VAL A 342 9.70 -14.81 -10.90
CA VAL A 342 8.28 -15.07 -11.13
C VAL A 342 7.60 -13.77 -11.56
N VAL A 343 6.78 -13.83 -12.61
CA VAL A 343 5.97 -12.70 -13.09
C VAL A 343 4.49 -13.05 -13.00
N ILE A 344 3.71 -12.21 -12.32
CA ILE A 344 2.26 -12.28 -12.24
C ILE A 344 1.64 -10.93 -12.64
N GLY A 345 0.35 -10.94 -12.94
CA GLY A 345 -0.44 -9.75 -13.24
C GLY A 345 -0.90 -9.63 -14.69
N GLY A 346 -1.15 -10.76 -15.36
CA GLY A 346 -1.79 -10.77 -16.68
C GLY A 346 -3.15 -10.05 -16.68
N GLN A 347 -3.63 -9.62 -17.84
CA GLN A 347 -4.91 -8.91 -17.96
C GLN A 347 -6.07 -9.77 -17.40
N GLY A 348 -6.84 -9.21 -16.45
CA GLY A 348 -7.96 -9.91 -15.83
C GLY A 348 -7.57 -11.07 -14.90
N GLN A 349 -6.28 -11.20 -14.57
CA GLN A 349 -5.79 -12.22 -13.64
C GLN A 349 -6.10 -11.85 -12.19
N THR A 350 -6.64 -12.80 -11.44
CA THR A 350 -6.72 -12.75 -9.98
C THR A 350 -5.85 -13.86 -9.38
N ASN A 351 -5.03 -13.52 -8.39
CA ASN A 351 -4.01 -14.40 -7.83
C ASN A 351 -4.28 -14.60 -6.34
N LEU A 352 -4.23 -15.86 -5.89
CA LEU A 352 -4.37 -16.21 -4.48
C LEU A 352 -3.17 -17.06 -4.04
N PHE A 353 -2.49 -16.58 -3.01
CA PHE A 353 -1.48 -17.32 -2.25
C PHE A 353 -2.05 -17.62 -0.87
N ASN A 354 -2.35 -18.89 -0.58
CA ASN A 354 -3.04 -19.32 0.65
C ASN A 354 -2.15 -19.37 1.90
N GLY A 355 -0.88 -18.99 1.79
CA GLY A 355 0.09 -19.08 2.90
C GLY A 355 1.23 -18.08 2.78
N LEU A 356 2.28 -18.32 3.58
CA LEU A 356 3.50 -17.51 3.57
C LEU A 356 4.14 -17.51 2.19
N VAL A 357 4.41 -16.32 1.65
CA VAL A 357 5.21 -16.14 0.43
C VAL A 357 6.62 -15.69 0.81
N VAL A 358 7.62 -16.36 0.27
CA VAL A 358 9.04 -16.03 0.50
C VAL A 358 9.75 -15.77 -0.82
N VAL A 359 10.35 -14.59 -0.96
CA VAL A 359 11.16 -14.20 -2.12
C VAL A 359 12.60 -14.06 -1.66
N GLY A 360 13.46 -15.01 -2.04
CA GLY A 360 14.79 -15.18 -1.45
C GLY A 360 14.74 -15.96 -0.13
N LEU A 361 15.24 -17.19 -0.18
CA LEU A 361 15.30 -18.12 0.95
C LEU A 361 16.74 -18.27 1.45
N ASN A 362 16.95 -18.95 2.57
CA ASN A 362 18.23 -19.57 2.90
C ASN A 362 18.44 -20.77 1.97
N SER A 363 19.04 -20.54 0.82
CA SER A 363 19.04 -21.45 -0.33
C SER A 363 20.11 -22.52 -0.26
N THR A 364 21.17 -22.33 0.55
CA THR A 364 22.33 -23.22 0.58
C THR A 364 23.14 -23.07 1.87
N ALA A 365 23.93 -24.10 2.20
CA ALA A 365 24.99 -24.02 3.21
C ALA A 365 26.39 -23.81 2.59
N GLU A 366 26.49 -23.86 1.25
CA GLU A 366 27.75 -23.77 0.53
C GLU A 366 28.26 -22.33 0.43
N ALA A 367 29.58 -22.15 0.49
CA ALA A 367 30.21 -20.84 0.44
C ALA A 367 29.97 -20.13 -0.91
N ASP A 368 29.60 -18.85 -0.85
CA ASP A 368 29.28 -17.97 -2.00
C ASP A 368 28.24 -18.53 -3.01
N ALA A 369 27.42 -19.50 -2.60
CA ALA A 369 26.45 -20.16 -3.47
C ALA A 369 25.01 -19.68 -3.28
N GLU A 370 24.76 -18.72 -2.40
CA GLU A 370 23.43 -18.21 -2.10
C GLU A 370 22.77 -17.57 -3.35
N THR A 371 21.51 -17.88 -3.61
CA THR A 371 20.73 -17.34 -4.73
C THR A 371 19.79 -16.21 -4.31
N ALA A 372 19.24 -15.46 -5.28
CA ALA A 372 18.20 -14.45 -5.03
C ALA A 372 16.98 -14.69 -5.92
N GLY A 373 15.80 -14.47 -5.35
CA GLY A 373 14.53 -14.54 -6.08
C GLY A 373 13.98 -13.16 -6.42
N THR A 374 13.21 -13.06 -7.52
CA THR A 374 12.39 -11.89 -7.83
C THR A 374 10.93 -12.27 -8.03
N LEU A 375 10.02 -11.58 -7.36
CA LEU A 375 8.59 -11.58 -7.66
C LEU A 375 8.23 -10.25 -8.34
N GLU A 376 7.76 -10.29 -9.57
CA GLU A 376 7.30 -9.12 -10.31
C GLU A 376 5.78 -9.15 -10.53
N VAL A 377 5.13 -8.04 -10.19
CA VAL A 377 3.69 -7.81 -10.38
C VAL A 377 3.53 -6.72 -11.43
N VAL A 378 2.95 -7.08 -12.57
CA VAL A 378 2.75 -6.15 -13.70
C VAL A 378 1.31 -5.64 -13.82
N GLY A 379 0.36 -6.22 -13.09
CA GLY A 379 -1.07 -5.98 -13.21
C GLY A 379 -1.91 -6.93 -12.36
N GLY A 380 -3.21 -7.05 -12.68
CA GLY A 380 -4.13 -7.97 -12.00
C GLY A 380 -4.44 -7.62 -10.55
N SER A 381 -5.11 -8.52 -9.85
CA SER A 381 -5.38 -8.43 -8.40
C SER A 381 -4.77 -9.63 -7.68
N THR A 382 -4.03 -9.39 -6.61
CA THR A 382 -3.30 -10.43 -5.87
C THR A 382 -3.61 -10.37 -4.38
N GLU A 383 -4.01 -11.48 -3.79
CA GLU A 383 -4.15 -11.64 -2.34
C GLU A 383 -3.10 -12.64 -1.85
N ILE A 384 -2.30 -12.21 -0.89
CA ILE A 384 -1.47 -13.09 -0.07
C ILE A 384 -2.14 -13.19 1.30
N ALA A 385 -2.69 -14.36 1.61
CA ALA A 385 -3.50 -14.59 2.82
C ALA A 385 -2.69 -14.46 4.13
N SER A 386 -1.35 -14.48 4.04
CA SER A 386 -0.43 -14.40 5.17
C SER A 386 0.63 -13.33 4.93
N GLU A 387 1.85 -13.53 5.42
CA GLU A 387 2.97 -12.61 5.25
C GLU A 387 3.65 -12.77 3.87
N LEU A 388 4.22 -11.68 3.38
CA LEU A 388 5.20 -11.66 2.30
C LEU A 388 6.56 -11.27 2.88
N ILE A 389 7.52 -12.19 2.80
CA ILE A 389 8.89 -11.98 3.30
C ILE A 389 9.87 -11.96 2.13
N ILE A 390 10.68 -10.90 2.06
CA ILE A 390 11.73 -10.74 1.06
C ILE A 390 13.09 -10.88 1.74
N GLY A 391 13.93 -11.80 1.28
CA GLY A 391 15.25 -12.08 1.83
C GLY A 391 15.19 -12.77 3.20
N ARG A 392 14.45 -13.87 3.33
CA ARG A 392 14.33 -14.61 4.59
C ARG A 392 15.56 -15.47 4.83
N SER A 393 16.40 -15.09 5.80
CA SER A 393 17.69 -15.75 6.07
C SER A 393 18.56 -15.90 4.80
N ASN A 394 18.40 -15.02 3.81
CA ASN A 394 18.95 -15.18 2.46
C ASN A 394 20.39 -14.68 2.39
N GLY A 395 21.29 -15.47 2.96
CA GLY A 395 22.72 -15.20 2.95
C GLY A 395 23.31 -15.01 4.34
N THR A 396 24.57 -15.42 4.45
CA THR A 396 25.48 -15.14 5.56
C THR A 396 26.78 -14.56 5.02
N THR A 397 27.66 -14.09 5.89
CA THR A 397 29.04 -13.72 5.53
C THR A 397 29.82 -14.84 4.84
N VAL A 398 29.37 -16.11 4.93
CA VAL A 398 29.98 -17.28 4.28
C VAL A 398 29.26 -17.66 2.98
N THR A 399 27.94 -17.81 3.03
CA THR A 399 27.14 -18.26 1.87
C THR A 399 26.90 -17.14 0.86
N ALA A 400 26.96 -15.87 1.30
CA ALA A 400 26.81 -14.67 0.49
C ALA A 400 27.73 -13.52 0.98
N PRO A 401 29.08 -13.65 0.84
CA PRO A 401 30.00 -12.58 1.26
C PRO A 401 29.65 -11.23 0.61
N THR A 402 29.12 -11.28 -0.61
CA THR A 402 28.36 -10.18 -1.23
C THR A 402 26.85 -10.46 -1.07
N PRO A 403 26.09 -9.60 -0.36
CA PRO A 403 24.67 -9.81 -0.10
C PRO A 403 23.86 -10.01 -1.38
N ARG A 404 22.88 -10.91 -1.34
CA ARG A 404 21.99 -11.18 -2.48
C ARG A 404 20.73 -10.29 -2.42
N ALA A 405 20.32 -9.80 -3.59
CA ALA A 405 19.26 -8.80 -3.73
C ALA A 405 17.91 -9.42 -4.13
N SER A 406 17.31 -10.17 -3.22
CA SER A 406 15.96 -10.69 -3.44
C SER A 406 14.95 -9.55 -3.48
N THR A 407 14.03 -9.59 -4.45
CA THR A 407 13.27 -8.39 -4.84
C THR A 407 11.77 -8.65 -5.03
N LEU A 408 10.93 -7.83 -4.40
CA LEU A 408 9.54 -7.60 -4.85
C LEU A 408 9.53 -6.37 -5.76
N ARG A 409 8.98 -6.51 -6.96
CA ARG A 409 8.82 -5.41 -7.92
C ARG A 409 7.37 -5.29 -8.37
N MET A 410 6.78 -4.12 -8.14
CA MET A 410 5.43 -3.80 -8.56
C MET A 410 5.45 -2.66 -9.59
N ARG A 411 4.94 -2.95 -10.78
CA ARG A 411 4.78 -1.99 -11.89
C ARG A 411 3.33 -1.59 -12.14
N GLY A 412 2.38 -2.34 -11.58
CA GLY A 412 0.95 -2.13 -11.74
C GLY A 412 0.15 -3.15 -10.91
N GLY A 413 -1.17 -3.11 -11.06
CA GLY A 413 -2.09 -4.02 -10.38
C GLY A 413 -2.35 -3.67 -8.93
N GLU A 414 -3.14 -4.51 -8.28
CA GLU A 414 -3.47 -4.44 -6.86
C GLU A 414 -2.89 -5.67 -6.16
N MET A 415 -2.23 -5.46 -5.02
CA MET A 415 -1.77 -6.53 -4.14
C MET A 415 -2.20 -6.23 -2.71
N THR A 416 -2.77 -7.21 -2.03
CA THR A 416 -3.02 -7.14 -0.59
C THR A 416 -2.25 -8.24 0.12
N VAL A 417 -1.57 -7.88 1.22
CA VAL A 417 -0.77 -8.81 2.03
C VAL A 417 -1.10 -8.66 3.51
N GLY A 418 -0.95 -9.75 4.27
CA GLY A 418 -1.10 -9.74 5.73
C GLY A 418 0.01 -8.99 6.44
N ALA A 419 1.26 -9.10 5.99
CA ALA A 419 2.40 -8.30 6.47
C ALA A 419 3.45 -8.19 5.37
N LEU A 420 4.25 -7.12 5.39
CA LEU A 420 5.38 -6.94 4.47
C LEU A 420 6.69 -6.85 5.26
N VAL A 421 7.56 -7.83 5.07
CA VAL A 421 8.77 -8.01 5.87
C VAL A 421 9.99 -8.11 4.97
N LEU A 422 11.03 -7.33 5.27
CA LEU A 422 12.32 -7.39 4.59
C LEU A 422 13.38 -7.96 5.54
N GLY A 423 14.19 -8.91 5.08
CA GLY A 423 15.42 -9.31 5.75
C GLY A 423 15.22 -9.99 7.11
N ARG A 424 14.14 -10.76 7.30
CA ARG A 424 13.94 -11.52 8.55
C ARG A 424 14.90 -12.71 8.61
N ALA A 425 15.59 -12.86 9.72
CA ALA A 425 16.42 -14.01 10.07
C ALA A 425 16.04 -14.57 11.46
N LEU A 426 16.20 -15.88 11.64
CA LEU A 426 16.00 -16.54 12.94
C LEU A 426 17.23 -17.31 13.43
N GLU A 427 18.03 -17.88 12.53
CA GLU A 427 19.08 -18.85 12.92
C GLU A 427 20.49 -18.64 12.32
N PRO A 428 20.74 -17.93 11.20
CA PRO A 428 22.10 -17.89 10.68
C PRO A 428 23.00 -16.89 11.42
N GLU A 429 24.06 -17.40 12.05
CA GLU A 429 25.21 -16.60 12.47
C GLU A 429 25.76 -15.84 11.26
N GLY A 430 26.04 -14.54 11.43
CA GLY A 430 26.55 -13.71 10.35
C GLY A 430 25.55 -13.46 9.21
N HIS A 431 24.23 -13.46 9.49
CA HIS A 431 23.19 -13.08 8.52
C HIS A 431 23.57 -11.84 7.71
N GLN A 432 23.44 -11.92 6.39
CA GLN A 432 23.84 -10.84 5.47
C GLN A 432 22.97 -10.86 4.20
N SER A 433 21.89 -10.07 4.18
CA SER A 433 20.94 -10.01 3.05
C SER A 433 20.74 -8.58 2.55
N ALA A 434 20.35 -8.42 1.28
CA ALA A 434 20.08 -7.09 0.69
C ALA A 434 18.68 -7.00 0.04
N PRO A 435 17.60 -7.22 0.81
CA PRO A 435 16.24 -7.31 0.25
C PRO A 435 15.77 -5.98 -0.36
N ARG A 436 15.04 -6.05 -1.46
CA ARG A 436 14.54 -4.88 -2.20
C ARG A 436 13.03 -4.91 -2.38
N PHE A 437 12.40 -3.76 -2.18
CA PHE A 437 11.02 -3.52 -2.57
C PHE A 437 10.96 -2.30 -3.50
N GLU A 438 10.44 -2.50 -4.70
CA GLU A 438 10.34 -1.48 -5.74
C GLU A 438 8.88 -1.32 -6.19
N LEU A 439 8.31 -0.14 -5.98
CA LEU A 439 6.97 0.24 -6.41
C LEU A 439 7.07 1.40 -7.41
N SER A 440 6.58 1.17 -8.63
CA SER A 440 6.56 2.16 -9.72
C SER A 440 5.16 2.41 -10.28
N GLY A 441 4.19 1.60 -9.87
CA GLY A 441 2.78 1.70 -10.24
C GLY A 441 1.95 0.65 -9.51
N GLY A 442 0.63 0.85 -9.46
CA GLY A 442 -0.31 -0.03 -8.75
C GLY A 442 -0.54 0.35 -7.29
N LEU A 443 -1.27 -0.51 -6.59
CA LEU A 443 -1.63 -0.38 -5.17
C LEU A 443 -1.14 -1.59 -4.39
N LEU A 444 -0.34 -1.37 -3.35
CA LEU A 444 0.01 -2.37 -2.35
C LEU A 444 -0.67 -2.05 -1.03
N THR A 445 -1.62 -2.87 -0.61
CA THR A 445 -2.29 -2.78 0.68
C THR A 445 -1.65 -3.75 1.68
N VAL A 446 -1.19 -3.24 2.82
CA VAL A 446 -0.63 -4.06 3.91
C VAL A 446 -1.55 -3.99 5.12
N ARG A 447 -2.15 -5.12 5.51
CA ARG A 447 -3.15 -5.18 6.60
C ARG A 447 -2.52 -5.24 8.01
N GLY A 448 -1.32 -5.79 8.11
CA GLY A 448 -0.54 -5.91 9.33
C GLY A 448 0.81 -5.18 9.21
N PRO A 449 1.85 -5.60 9.94
CA PRO A 449 3.06 -4.80 10.10
C PRO A 449 3.90 -4.71 8.82
N CYS A 450 4.55 -3.55 8.66
CA CYS A 450 5.70 -3.33 7.78
C CYS A 450 7.00 -3.33 8.60
N LEU A 451 7.92 -4.27 8.35
CA LEU A 451 9.17 -4.45 9.10
C LEU A 451 10.40 -4.40 8.17
N TRP A 452 11.14 -3.28 8.16
CA TRP A 452 12.07 -2.92 7.07
C TRP A 452 13.47 -2.44 7.52
N PRO A 453 14.52 -3.26 7.49
CA PRO A 453 14.43 -4.70 7.65
C PRO A 453 13.97 -5.06 9.07
N GLU A 454 13.73 -6.35 9.29
CA GLU A 454 13.40 -6.84 10.61
C GLU A 454 14.61 -7.18 11.46
N GLN A 455 15.72 -7.67 10.87
CA GLN A 455 16.86 -8.21 11.63
C GLN A 455 18.20 -7.57 11.26
N ALA A 456 19.13 -7.60 12.22
CA ALA A 456 20.52 -7.22 12.01
C ALA A 456 21.18 -7.99 10.86
N GLY A 457 22.11 -7.33 10.16
CA GLY A 457 22.80 -7.88 9.00
C GLY A 457 22.05 -7.71 7.67
N ALA A 458 20.77 -7.36 7.68
CA ALA A 458 20.06 -6.97 6.47
C ALA A 458 20.32 -5.50 6.11
N ASN A 459 20.56 -5.24 4.83
CA ASN A 459 20.63 -3.91 4.22
C ASN A 459 19.51 -3.76 3.18
N ALA A 460 18.36 -3.25 3.61
CA ALA A 460 17.15 -3.17 2.80
C ALA A 460 17.09 -1.89 1.95
N THR A 461 16.53 -1.99 0.75
CA THR A 461 16.16 -0.83 -0.08
C THR A 461 14.67 -0.84 -0.37
N VAL A 462 14.00 0.27 -0.10
CA VAL A 462 12.59 0.49 -0.46
C VAL A 462 12.50 1.71 -1.37
N THR A 463 12.02 1.52 -2.59
CA THR A 463 11.87 2.61 -3.57
C THR A 463 10.43 2.69 -4.03
N ILE A 464 9.79 3.83 -3.81
CA ILE A 464 8.41 4.13 -4.22
C ILE A 464 8.48 5.34 -5.16
N SER A 465 8.47 5.08 -6.47
CA SER A 465 8.62 6.08 -7.54
C SER A 465 7.31 6.43 -8.26
N GLY A 466 6.28 5.61 -8.03
CA GLY A 466 4.94 5.74 -8.55
C GLY A 466 4.04 4.68 -7.90
N GLY A 467 2.72 4.82 -8.01
CA GLY A 467 1.78 3.96 -7.29
C GLY A 467 1.71 4.27 -5.79
N LYS A 468 0.93 3.48 -5.06
CA LYS A 468 0.61 3.71 -3.65
C LYS A 468 0.89 2.47 -2.79
N LEU A 469 1.61 2.66 -1.69
CA LEU A 469 1.60 1.73 -0.55
C LEU A 469 0.62 2.25 0.49
N ASP A 470 -0.38 1.44 0.84
CA ASP A 470 -1.38 1.74 1.87
C ASP A 470 -1.21 0.78 3.05
N HIS A 471 -0.65 1.27 4.15
CA HIS A 471 -0.46 0.51 5.38
C HIS A 471 -1.62 0.76 6.35
N LEU A 472 -2.49 -0.24 6.44
CA LEU A 472 -3.77 -0.17 7.15
C LEU A 472 -3.70 -0.65 8.60
N ALA A 473 -2.55 -1.12 9.09
CA ALA A 473 -2.45 -1.71 10.42
C ALA A 473 -2.95 -0.75 11.51
N GLN A 474 -4.02 -1.15 12.21
CA GLN A 474 -4.69 -0.32 13.23
C GLN A 474 -4.21 -0.63 14.65
N ASP A 475 -3.54 -1.74 14.86
CA ASP A 475 -2.82 -2.04 16.10
C ASP A 475 -1.56 -1.17 16.22
N ASN A 476 -0.80 -1.25 17.32
CA ASN A 476 0.43 -0.45 17.54
C ASN A 476 1.58 -0.73 16.52
N ALA A 477 1.28 -1.33 15.36
CA ALA A 477 2.19 -1.55 14.27
C ALA A 477 2.33 -0.25 13.44
N SER A 478 3.37 0.53 13.74
CA SER A 478 3.91 1.54 12.81
C SER A 478 4.59 0.88 11.61
N VAL A 479 4.92 1.64 10.57
CA VAL A 479 5.96 1.20 9.62
C VAL A 479 7.29 1.25 10.38
N ARG A 480 7.89 0.10 10.68
CA ARG A 480 9.09 0.01 11.52
C ARG A 480 10.32 -0.22 10.66
N CYS A 481 11.20 0.76 10.67
CA CYS A 481 12.48 0.67 10.01
C CYS A 481 13.52 0.09 10.98
N ALA A 482 14.22 -0.96 10.55
CA ALA A 482 15.23 -1.69 11.29
C ALA A 482 14.73 -2.13 12.68
N ASN A 483 13.79 -3.08 12.70
CA ASN A 483 13.01 -3.45 13.90
C ASN A 483 13.88 -4.08 15.00
N PHE A 484 14.71 -5.08 14.68
CA PHE A 484 15.65 -5.71 15.59
C PHE A 484 17.11 -5.52 15.13
N GLY A 485 17.38 -4.48 14.34
CA GLY A 485 18.69 -4.21 13.73
C GLY A 485 18.61 -4.00 12.22
N GLY A 486 19.76 -3.68 11.62
CA GLY A 486 19.94 -3.58 10.17
C GLY A 486 19.85 -2.15 9.63
N ASP A 487 20.03 -2.05 8.31
CA ASP A 487 20.05 -0.78 7.60
C ASP A 487 18.90 -0.73 6.59
N VAL A 488 18.26 0.44 6.46
CA VAL A 488 17.29 0.67 5.38
C VAL A 488 17.47 2.03 4.73
N THR A 489 17.37 2.02 3.40
CA THR A 489 17.15 3.24 2.61
C THR A 489 15.74 3.19 2.03
N LEU A 490 14.87 4.11 2.47
CA LEU A 490 13.55 4.38 1.92
C LEU A 490 13.66 5.59 1.00
N THR A 491 13.18 5.50 -0.24
CA THR A 491 13.16 6.62 -1.19
C THR A 491 11.77 6.75 -1.79
N LEU A 492 11.15 7.92 -1.58
CA LEU A 492 9.97 8.36 -2.31
C LEU A 492 10.39 9.33 -3.40
N SER A 493 9.81 9.18 -4.59
CA SER A 493 10.09 10.04 -5.74
C SER A 493 8.92 10.03 -6.72
N GLY A 494 8.94 10.92 -7.71
CA GLY A 494 7.91 10.97 -8.75
C GLY A 494 6.51 11.14 -8.16
N SER A 495 5.57 10.28 -8.58
CA SER A 495 4.20 10.23 -8.06
C SER A 495 3.99 9.12 -7.02
N GLY A 496 5.06 8.65 -6.38
CA GLY A 496 5.02 7.57 -5.41
C GLY A 496 4.42 8.00 -4.07
N GLU A 497 3.56 7.17 -3.49
CA GLU A 497 2.91 7.46 -2.21
C GLU A 497 3.14 6.35 -1.18
N LEU A 498 3.52 6.76 0.04
CA LEU A 498 3.48 5.91 1.23
C LEU A 498 2.48 6.50 2.22
N ILE A 499 1.38 5.79 2.44
CA ILE A 499 0.37 6.14 3.42
C ILE A 499 0.39 5.12 4.55
N SER A 500 0.38 5.60 5.79
CA SER A 500 0.22 4.77 6.98
C SER A 500 -0.70 5.47 7.96
N ALA A 501 -1.68 4.73 8.49
CA ALA A 501 -2.53 5.22 9.57
C ALA A 501 -1.74 5.51 10.87
N ARG A 502 -0.50 5.00 10.96
CA ARG A 502 0.42 5.08 12.09
C ARG A 502 1.70 5.85 11.72
N LYS A 503 2.63 5.94 12.65
CA LYS A 503 3.94 6.61 12.49
C LYS A 503 4.84 5.89 11.48
N LEU A 504 5.83 6.60 10.96
CA LEU A 504 7.05 6.03 10.40
C LEU A 504 8.12 6.02 11.51
N LEU A 505 8.44 4.84 12.02
CA LEU A 505 9.38 4.68 13.13
C LEU A 505 10.75 4.28 12.59
N LEU A 506 11.70 5.19 12.68
CA LEU A 506 13.09 5.04 12.24
C LEU A 506 13.93 4.37 13.32
N CYS A 507 14.73 3.37 12.93
CA CYS A 507 15.67 2.67 13.80
C CYS A 507 15.05 2.25 15.13
N PHE A 508 14.26 1.17 15.15
CA PHE A 508 13.67 0.69 16.40
C PHE A 508 14.64 -0.20 17.20
N GLY A 509 15.45 -1.02 16.53
CA GLY A 509 16.43 -1.92 17.15
C GLY A 509 17.81 -1.28 17.35
N ALA A 510 18.62 -1.85 18.25
CA ALA A 510 20.00 -1.41 18.52
C ALA A 510 20.89 -1.45 17.26
N ASN A 511 21.86 -0.53 17.16
CA ASN A 511 22.84 -0.44 16.05
C ASN A 511 22.22 -0.33 14.65
N SER A 512 21.00 0.18 14.56
CA SER A 512 20.29 0.33 13.29
C SER A 512 20.54 1.68 12.63
N THR A 513 20.54 1.69 11.29
CA THR A 513 20.51 2.93 10.51
C THR A 513 19.30 2.99 9.59
N THR A 514 18.76 4.18 9.40
CA THR A 514 17.63 4.43 8.51
C THR A 514 17.85 5.75 7.80
N THR A 515 17.79 5.72 6.48
CA THR A 515 17.75 6.90 5.63
C THR A 515 16.40 6.96 4.93
N VAL A 516 15.68 8.08 5.06
CA VAL A 516 14.48 8.38 4.28
C VAL A 516 14.81 9.52 3.32
N ASN A 517 14.70 9.28 2.02
CA ASN A 517 14.83 10.30 0.99
C ASN A 517 13.44 10.64 0.45
N LEU A 518 13.06 11.91 0.54
CA LEU A 518 11.84 12.47 -0.02
C LEU A 518 12.20 13.28 -1.27
N ASP A 519 12.59 12.57 -2.34
CA ASP A 519 13.03 13.10 -3.63
C ASP A 519 11.83 13.36 -4.59
N GLY A 520 10.69 13.77 -4.01
CA GLY A 520 9.37 13.76 -4.64
C GLY A 520 8.40 12.82 -3.92
N GLY A 521 7.24 12.56 -4.51
CA GLY A 521 6.21 11.72 -3.93
C GLY A 521 5.56 12.28 -2.65
N VAL A 522 4.74 11.46 -1.98
CA VAL A 522 4.01 11.83 -0.77
C VAL A 522 4.24 10.82 0.35
N LEU A 523 4.71 11.30 1.49
CA LEU A 523 4.75 10.56 2.75
C LEU A 523 3.62 11.04 3.67
N ARG A 524 2.59 10.22 3.86
CA ARG A 524 1.43 10.51 4.73
C ARG A 524 1.39 9.57 5.93
N VAL A 525 1.83 10.05 7.10
CA VAL A 525 1.96 9.24 8.33
C VAL A 525 1.62 10.09 9.55
N GLN A 526 1.34 9.47 10.71
CA GLN A 526 1.06 10.26 11.93
C GLN A 526 2.23 11.16 12.34
N ASN A 527 3.44 10.61 12.30
CA ASN A 527 4.67 11.31 12.62
C ASN A 527 5.88 10.54 12.06
N ILE A 528 7.03 11.21 11.93
CA ILE A 528 8.34 10.56 11.76
C ILE A 528 9.04 10.59 13.12
N GLU A 529 9.42 9.43 13.64
CA GLU A 529 10.05 9.30 14.96
C GLU A 529 11.28 8.41 14.91
N LYS A 530 12.25 8.64 15.80
CA LYS A 530 13.40 7.76 16.00
C LYS A 530 13.25 6.98 17.31
N GLY A 531 13.49 5.67 17.27
CA GLY A 531 13.17 4.73 18.37
C GLY A 531 13.96 4.92 19.68
N GLY A 532 15.14 5.57 19.66
CA GLY A 532 15.94 5.78 20.87
C GLY A 532 17.32 6.42 20.65
N SER A 533 18.09 6.57 21.74
CA SER A 533 19.47 7.07 21.73
C SER A 533 20.45 6.03 21.17
N GLY A 534 21.54 6.46 20.53
CA GLY A 534 22.54 5.56 19.91
C GLY A 534 22.17 5.01 18.52
N LEU A 535 21.04 5.44 17.95
CA LEU A 535 20.51 5.01 16.65
C LEU A 535 20.64 6.12 15.59
N SER A 536 20.80 5.76 14.31
CA SER A 536 21.01 6.72 13.21
C SER A 536 19.80 6.84 12.26
N GLY A 537 18.89 7.77 12.56
CA GLY A 537 17.73 8.08 11.71
C GLY A 537 17.91 9.41 10.98
N VAL A 538 18.00 9.37 9.65
CA VAL A 538 18.22 10.54 8.79
C VAL A 538 17.03 10.70 7.84
N VAL A 539 16.55 11.94 7.69
CA VAL A 539 15.55 12.31 6.68
C VAL A 539 16.16 13.35 5.74
N ARG A 540 16.08 13.12 4.43
CA ARG A 540 16.48 14.05 3.38
C ARG A 540 15.24 14.57 2.67
N PHE A 541 15.00 15.86 2.76
CA PHE A 541 13.89 16.54 2.09
C PHE A 541 14.38 17.10 0.76
N ASN A 542 13.78 16.70 -0.36
CA ASN A 542 14.23 17.11 -1.69
C ASN A 542 13.07 17.13 -2.70
N GLY A 543 12.02 17.88 -2.37
CA GLY A 543 10.84 18.08 -3.23
C GLY A 543 9.68 17.12 -2.98
N GLY A 544 9.82 16.16 -2.05
CA GLY A 544 8.71 15.31 -1.60
C GLY A 544 7.84 15.98 -0.54
N THR A 545 6.54 15.67 -0.56
CA THR A 545 5.55 16.20 0.38
C THR A 545 5.44 15.31 1.61
N TYR A 546 5.71 15.88 2.79
CA TYR A 546 5.40 15.27 4.08
C TYR A 546 4.05 15.79 4.59
N CYS A 547 3.10 14.88 4.77
CA CYS A 547 1.77 15.18 5.30
C CYS A 547 1.56 14.44 6.64
N PRO A 548 1.84 15.09 7.78
CA PRO A 548 1.52 14.54 9.10
C PRO A 548 0.00 14.43 9.30
N THR A 549 -0.46 13.27 9.78
CA THR A 549 -1.88 13.00 10.02
C THR A 549 -2.30 13.09 11.48
N GLN A 550 -1.37 13.47 12.36
CA GLN A 550 -1.62 13.71 13.78
C GLN A 550 -0.79 14.89 14.28
N ILE A 551 -1.34 15.67 15.22
CA ILE A 551 -0.58 16.68 15.94
C ILE A 551 0.65 16.03 16.59
N GLY A 552 1.82 16.57 16.31
CA GLY A 552 3.08 15.97 16.73
C GLY A 552 4.27 16.92 16.60
N VAL A 553 5.46 16.39 16.90
CA VAL A 553 6.72 17.12 16.83
C VAL A 553 7.73 16.30 16.03
N LEU A 554 8.32 16.90 14.99
CA LEU A 554 9.50 16.36 14.32
C LEU A 554 10.73 16.75 15.15
N GLN A 555 11.41 15.76 15.72
CA GLN A 555 12.55 15.98 16.62
C GLN A 555 13.42 14.74 16.80
N ALA A 556 14.59 14.94 17.40
CA ALA A 556 15.51 13.89 17.83
C ALA A 556 15.98 12.97 16.69
N LEU A 557 15.90 13.41 15.44
CA LEU A 557 16.56 12.73 14.32
C LEU A 557 18.06 12.94 14.42
N THR A 558 18.83 12.02 13.83
CA THR A 558 20.28 12.15 13.74
C THR A 558 20.65 13.30 12.81
N ALA A 559 19.93 13.44 11.70
CA ALA A 559 20.01 14.60 10.82
C ALA A 559 18.70 14.76 10.03
N ALA A 560 18.40 16.01 9.68
CA ALA A 560 17.44 16.36 8.66
C ALA A 560 18.14 17.31 7.66
N THR A 561 18.22 16.93 6.39
CA THR A 561 18.89 17.75 5.36
C THR A 561 17.90 18.21 4.30
N VAL A 562 18.12 19.39 3.74
CA VAL A 562 17.31 19.98 2.67
C VAL A 562 18.13 20.03 1.38
N GLY A 563 17.61 19.36 0.36
CA GLY A 563 18.16 19.31 -0.99
C GLY A 563 17.62 20.42 -1.89
N ALA A 564 18.00 20.40 -3.17
CA ALA A 564 17.61 21.43 -4.13
C ALA A 564 16.09 21.53 -4.36
N GLY A 565 15.35 20.44 -4.15
CA GLY A 565 13.88 20.42 -4.22
C GLY A 565 13.17 20.97 -2.97
N GLY A 566 13.89 21.22 -1.87
CA GLY A 566 13.32 21.78 -0.65
C GLY A 566 12.52 20.78 0.20
N ALA A 567 12.07 21.25 1.37
CA ALA A 567 11.16 20.54 2.26
C ALA A 567 9.73 21.04 2.08
N VAL A 568 8.79 20.14 1.81
CA VAL A 568 7.37 20.49 1.66
C VAL A 568 6.56 19.88 2.80
N PHE A 569 5.93 20.72 3.60
CA PHE A 569 5.03 20.33 4.70
C PHE A 569 3.59 20.69 4.34
N ASP A 570 2.75 19.68 4.22
CA ASP A 570 1.32 19.83 3.96
C ASP A 570 0.49 19.54 5.20
N LEU A 571 -0.14 20.57 5.77
CA LEU A 571 -1.00 20.48 6.95
C LEU A 571 -2.48 20.59 6.57
N SER A 572 -2.90 19.95 5.48
CA SER A 572 -4.31 19.89 5.07
C SER A 572 -5.20 19.07 6.01
N GLU A 573 -4.61 18.12 6.76
CA GLU A 573 -5.35 17.17 7.60
C GLU A 573 -5.31 17.48 9.10
N ILE A 574 -4.46 18.41 9.55
CA ILE A 574 -4.27 18.70 10.98
C ILE A 574 -4.15 20.20 11.25
N ASP A 575 -4.61 20.61 12.44
CA ASP A 575 -4.61 22.02 12.82
C ASP A 575 -3.22 22.56 13.15
N THR A 576 -2.31 21.73 13.68
CA THR A 576 -0.98 22.18 14.10
C THR A 576 0.06 21.07 14.07
N TYR A 577 1.29 21.43 13.67
CA TYR A 577 2.46 20.56 13.74
C TYR A 577 3.72 21.34 14.10
N THR A 578 4.61 20.76 14.91
CA THR A 578 5.84 21.43 15.37
C THR A 578 7.09 20.80 14.77
N VAL A 579 8.00 21.62 14.28
CA VAL A 579 9.34 21.22 13.83
C VAL A 579 10.36 21.78 14.82
N ALA A 580 10.78 20.92 15.75
CA ALA A 580 11.89 21.22 16.66
C ALA A 580 13.24 20.72 16.11
N GLN A 581 13.19 19.74 15.19
CA GLN A 581 14.35 19.28 14.45
C GLN A 581 14.95 20.43 13.63
N VAL A 582 16.25 20.65 13.76
CA VAL A 582 16.98 21.57 12.87
C VAL A 582 17.16 20.86 11.52
N MET A 583 16.57 21.43 10.48
CA MET A 583 16.82 21.07 9.08
C MET A 583 18.01 21.89 8.58
N THR A 584 18.95 21.22 7.94
CA THR A 584 20.25 21.78 7.52
C THR A 584 20.41 21.72 6.01
N HIS A 585 21.12 22.68 5.44
CA HIS A 585 21.54 22.64 4.05
C HIS A 585 22.27 21.33 3.70
N ASP A 586 21.94 20.71 2.58
CA ASP A 586 22.70 19.57 2.06
C ASP A 586 24.06 20.03 1.52
N ALA A 587 25.13 19.79 2.29
CA ALA A 587 26.50 20.17 1.95
C ALA A 587 27.03 19.58 0.62
N ALA A 588 26.31 18.63 0.01
CA ALA A 588 26.63 18.13 -1.33
C ALA A 588 26.20 19.09 -2.46
N LEU A 589 25.35 20.10 -2.18
CA LEU A 589 24.90 21.07 -3.17
C LEU A 589 25.94 22.17 -3.42
N PRO A 590 26.12 22.62 -4.68
CA PRO A 590 27.06 23.68 -5.02
C PRO A 590 26.56 25.11 -4.73
N GLY A 591 25.27 25.27 -4.40
CA GLY A 591 24.62 26.54 -4.10
C GLY A 591 23.43 26.30 -3.17
N ALA A 592 22.60 27.32 -2.94
CA ALA A 592 21.49 27.24 -1.99
C ALA A 592 20.53 26.07 -2.26
N ASP A 593 19.98 25.51 -1.18
CA ASP A 593 18.95 24.48 -1.21
C ASP A 593 17.56 25.05 -1.62
N GLY A 594 16.55 24.18 -1.67
CA GLY A 594 15.18 24.58 -2.01
C GLY A 594 14.37 25.15 -0.84
N GLY A 595 14.92 25.17 0.37
CA GLY A 595 14.31 25.75 1.56
C GLY A 595 13.07 24.99 2.06
N LEU A 596 12.05 25.73 2.50
CA LEU A 596 10.83 25.20 3.13
C LEU A 596 9.58 25.76 2.45
N THR A 597 8.66 24.89 2.04
CA THR A 597 7.31 25.23 1.58
C THR A 597 6.26 24.69 2.54
N LYS A 598 5.31 25.53 2.93
CA LYS A 598 4.17 25.20 3.80
C LYS A 598 2.86 25.35 3.03
N THR A 599 2.08 24.26 2.98
CA THR A 599 0.75 24.19 2.36
C THR A 599 -0.32 23.68 3.35
N GLY A 600 -1.59 23.70 2.96
CA GLY A 600 -2.73 23.29 3.79
C GLY A 600 -3.09 24.31 4.88
N ALA A 601 -4.33 24.26 5.37
CA ALA A 601 -4.88 25.27 6.27
C ALA A 601 -4.23 25.33 7.68
N GLY A 602 -3.58 24.24 8.12
CA GLY A 602 -3.00 24.14 9.46
C GLY A 602 -1.83 25.08 9.76
N ARG A 603 -1.44 25.14 11.04
CA ARG A 603 -0.33 25.94 11.59
C ARG A 603 0.95 25.11 11.73
N LEU A 604 2.02 25.47 11.01
CA LEU A 604 3.34 24.88 11.17
C LEU A 604 4.18 25.74 12.13
N ILE A 605 4.63 25.15 13.23
CA ILE A 605 5.43 25.84 14.25
C ILE A 605 6.90 25.46 14.09
N LEU A 606 7.77 26.43 13.82
CA LEU A 606 9.22 26.25 13.87
C LEU A 606 9.71 26.62 15.26
N SER A 607 10.00 25.59 16.07
CA SER A 607 10.49 25.74 17.45
C SER A 607 11.97 25.38 17.60
N GLY A 608 12.66 25.16 16.49
CA GLY A 608 14.12 25.05 16.42
C GLY A 608 14.64 26.02 15.35
N LYS A 609 15.80 26.65 15.60
CA LYS A 609 16.43 27.54 14.61
C LYS A 609 16.88 26.71 13.41
N GLN A 610 16.20 26.89 12.27
CA GLN A 610 16.50 26.17 11.05
C GLN A 610 17.82 26.66 10.42
N ALA A 611 18.47 25.79 9.63
CA ALA A 611 19.78 26.02 9.03
C ALA A 611 19.86 25.56 7.55
N TYR A 612 18.72 25.48 6.87
CA TYR A 612 18.66 25.49 5.40
C TYR A 612 18.95 26.92 4.90
N ASP A 613 19.38 27.07 3.65
CA ASP A 613 19.76 28.36 3.07
C ASP A 613 18.88 28.81 1.87
N GLY A 614 17.96 27.96 1.42
CA GLY A 614 16.92 28.27 0.45
C GLY A 614 15.71 29.03 1.03
N PRO A 615 14.74 29.43 0.19
CA PRO A 615 13.62 30.28 0.57
C PRO A 615 12.61 29.60 1.53
N THR A 616 11.87 30.40 2.30
CA THR A 616 10.70 29.96 3.08
C THR A 616 9.42 30.46 2.43
N VAL A 617 8.56 29.55 1.98
CA VAL A 617 7.31 29.85 1.26
C VAL A 617 6.11 29.37 2.05
N ILE A 618 5.14 30.26 2.27
CA ILE A 618 3.84 29.95 2.90
C ILE A 618 2.78 30.11 1.82
N GLU A 619 2.33 28.99 1.26
CA GLU A 619 1.28 28.99 0.24
C GLU A 619 -0.11 29.03 0.89
N GLU A 620 -0.28 28.32 2.01
CA GLU A 620 -1.55 28.25 2.75
C GLU A 620 -1.33 28.09 4.27
N GLY A 621 -2.33 28.50 5.03
CA GLY A 621 -2.35 28.37 6.50
C GLY A 621 -1.37 29.31 7.19
N THR A 622 -0.87 28.90 8.36
CA THR A 622 0.02 29.73 9.20
C THR A 622 1.39 29.11 9.34
N LEU A 623 2.46 29.89 9.16
CA LEU A 623 3.80 29.58 9.66
C LEU A 623 4.05 30.38 10.93
N SER A 624 4.33 29.71 12.04
CA SER A 624 4.65 30.32 13.32
C SER A 624 6.14 30.13 13.65
N LEU A 625 6.81 31.23 13.96
CA LEU A 625 8.22 31.26 14.39
C LEU A 625 8.26 31.42 15.92
N ALA A 626 8.49 30.31 16.62
CA ALA A 626 8.36 30.21 18.08
C ALA A 626 9.69 30.38 18.86
N LEU A 627 10.76 30.79 18.18
CA LEU A 627 12.05 31.16 18.78
C LEU A 627 12.60 32.38 18.07
N SER A 628 13.27 33.28 18.81
CA SER A 628 14.02 34.39 18.23
C SER A 628 15.00 33.90 17.17
N GLY A 629 14.74 34.23 15.90
CA GLY A 629 15.50 33.75 14.74
C GLY A 629 15.12 32.35 14.24
N GLY A 630 13.84 31.94 14.33
CA GLY A 630 13.33 30.60 13.99
C GLY A 630 13.55 30.12 12.54
N VAL A 631 13.85 31.01 11.61
CA VAL A 631 14.35 30.70 10.26
C VAL A 631 15.84 31.06 10.15
N SER A 632 16.58 30.32 9.33
CA SER A 632 17.99 30.62 9.03
C SER A 632 18.13 32.09 8.61
N ASN A 633 19.15 32.77 9.12
CA ASN A 633 19.38 34.21 8.98
C ASN A 633 19.71 34.68 7.55
N VAL A 634 19.41 33.87 6.53
CA VAL A 634 19.92 34.03 5.15
C VAL A 634 18.81 33.80 4.11
N THR A 635 17.57 33.48 4.51
CA THR A 635 16.53 33.05 3.55
C THR A 635 15.59 34.20 3.17
N ALA A 636 15.08 34.16 1.93
CA ALA A 636 13.93 34.98 1.53
C ALA A 636 12.64 34.33 2.05
N LEU A 637 11.68 35.12 2.54
CA LEU A 637 10.39 34.63 3.02
C LEU A 637 9.23 35.20 2.19
N SER A 638 8.29 34.35 1.80
CA SER A 638 7.06 34.77 1.11
C SER A 638 5.80 34.17 1.72
N ALA A 639 4.76 34.98 1.87
CA ALA A 639 3.41 34.53 2.23
C ALA A 639 2.41 34.90 1.12
N ALA A 640 1.70 33.91 0.61
CA ALA A 640 0.67 34.09 -0.41
C ALA A 640 -0.58 34.82 0.14
N PRO A 641 -1.45 35.37 -0.73
CA PRO A 641 -2.78 35.87 -0.34
C PRO A 641 -3.55 34.87 0.54
N GLY A 642 -4.02 35.31 1.72
CA GLY A 642 -4.73 34.47 2.69
C GLY A 642 -3.83 33.59 3.59
N ALA A 643 -2.52 33.51 3.35
CA ALA A 643 -1.57 32.86 4.24
C ALA A 643 -1.12 33.80 5.38
N ALA A 644 -0.63 33.21 6.48
CA ALA A 644 -0.23 33.95 7.67
C ALA A 644 1.22 33.66 8.09
N LEU A 645 1.96 34.72 8.43
CA LEU A 645 3.21 34.64 9.18
C LEU A 645 2.95 35.11 10.62
N GLU A 646 3.34 34.29 11.59
CA GLU A 646 3.19 34.59 13.01
C GLU A 646 4.53 34.59 13.74
N LEU A 647 4.84 35.70 14.40
CA LEU A 647 5.98 35.84 15.28
C LEU A 647 5.50 35.62 16.74
N ASP A 648 5.76 34.43 17.29
CA ASP A 648 5.18 33.96 18.56
C ASP A 648 6.23 33.26 19.44
N ALA A 649 7.31 33.97 19.79
CA ALA A 649 8.39 33.43 20.63
C ALA A 649 8.08 33.44 22.14
N GLY A 650 6.81 33.58 22.54
CA GLY A 650 6.41 33.83 23.94
C GLY A 650 6.82 35.20 24.48
N GLY A 651 7.42 36.05 23.64
CA GLY A 651 7.94 37.39 23.90
C GLY A 651 8.23 38.10 22.57
N VAL A 652 8.94 39.23 22.63
CA VAL A 652 9.33 39.98 21.42
C VAL A 652 10.62 39.41 20.79
N GLN A 653 10.74 39.45 19.47
CA GLN A 653 11.87 38.88 18.73
C GLN A 653 12.24 39.67 17.48
N THR A 654 13.49 39.52 17.05
CA THR A 654 13.94 39.98 15.73
C THR A 654 14.22 38.78 14.83
N VAL A 655 13.65 38.78 13.62
CA VAL A 655 13.85 37.74 12.60
C VAL A 655 14.61 38.36 11.43
N ALA A 656 15.81 37.84 11.16
CA ALA A 656 16.64 38.30 10.05
C ALA A 656 16.31 37.53 8.76
N LEU A 657 16.13 38.25 7.65
CA LEU A 657 15.75 37.71 6.34
C LEU A 657 16.60 38.32 5.23
N ALA A 658 16.78 37.63 4.10
CA ALA A 658 17.42 38.19 2.90
C ALA A 658 16.42 38.87 1.93
N GLY A 659 15.13 38.67 2.15
CA GLY A 659 14.05 39.26 1.37
C GLY A 659 12.69 38.91 1.95
N LEU A 660 11.69 39.75 1.70
CA LEU A 660 10.33 39.55 2.22
C LEU A 660 9.28 39.86 1.15
N THR A 661 8.32 38.97 0.97
CA THR A 661 7.12 39.21 0.16
C THR A 661 5.87 38.82 0.94
N LEU A 662 4.95 39.76 1.18
CA LEU A 662 3.69 39.49 1.88
C LEU A 662 2.50 39.89 1.01
N GLY A 663 1.67 38.91 0.65
CA GLY A 663 0.46 39.13 -0.14
C GLY A 663 0.74 39.57 -1.58
N THR A 664 -0.31 40.07 -2.23
CA THR A 664 -0.25 40.66 -3.59
C THR A 664 -1.11 41.92 -3.65
N ALA A 665 -0.91 42.76 -4.65
CA ALA A 665 -1.65 44.02 -4.79
C ALA A 665 -3.16 43.78 -4.96
N ALA A 666 -3.98 44.72 -4.48
CA ALA A 666 -5.43 44.65 -4.55
C ALA A 666 -5.97 44.51 -6.00
N PRO A 667 -7.13 43.85 -6.18
CA PRO A 667 -7.93 43.17 -5.15
C PRO A 667 -7.41 41.74 -4.88
N ALA A 668 -7.08 41.44 -3.62
CA ALA A 668 -6.62 40.11 -3.20
C ALA A 668 -7.11 39.79 -1.78
N VAL A 669 -7.22 38.50 -1.43
CA VAL A 669 -7.39 38.10 -0.02
C VAL A 669 -6.10 38.47 0.73
N PRO A 670 -6.16 39.24 1.82
CA PRO A 670 -4.93 39.80 2.37
C PRO A 670 -4.11 38.73 3.10
N ALA A 671 -2.79 38.82 3.03
CA ALA A 671 -1.92 37.99 3.85
C ALA A 671 -1.97 38.49 5.31
N ALA A 672 -1.74 37.62 6.29
CA ALA A 672 -1.73 38.02 7.70
C ALA A 672 -0.30 38.07 8.25
N LEU A 673 -0.02 39.09 9.06
CA LEU A 673 1.22 39.23 9.83
C LEU A 673 0.87 39.44 11.30
N HIS A 674 1.25 38.51 12.17
CA HIS A 674 1.04 38.64 13.61
C HIS A 674 2.34 39.09 14.29
N LEU A 675 2.26 40.20 15.02
CA LEU A 675 3.38 40.81 15.73
C LEU A 675 3.07 40.98 17.21
N THR A 676 4.08 40.75 18.02
CA THR A 676 4.05 40.85 19.47
C THR A 676 4.77 42.12 19.93
N PHE A 677 4.20 42.80 20.93
CA PHE A 677 4.70 44.04 21.52
C PHE A 677 4.82 43.88 23.05
N ALA A 678 5.87 44.42 23.65
CA ALA A 678 5.93 44.57 25.10
C ALA A 678 4.78 45.47 25.58
N ALA A 679 4.17 45.16 26.72
CA ALA A 679 2.98 45.88 27.22
C ALA A 679 3.21 47.39 27.45
N ASP A 680 4.46 47.80 27.67
CA ASP A 680 4.89 49.19 27.85
C ASP A 680 5.27 49.88 26.52
N GLY A 681 5.35 49.13 25.41
CA GLY A 681 5.77 49.61 24.10
C GLY A 681 7.29 49.80 23.97
N SER A 682 8.10 49.32 24.91
CA SER A 682 9.56 49.48 24.89
C SER A 682 10.27 48.61 23.86
N ALA A 683 9.65 47.50 23.47
CA ALA A 683 10.16 46.55 22.50
C ALA A 683 9.01 45.86 21.76
N HIS A 684 9.29 45.32 20.59
CA HIS A 684 8.31 44.69 19.71
C HIS A 684 9.01 43.78 18.71
N ASP A 685 8.22 42.94 18.06
CA ASP A 685 8.71 42.08 16.99
C ASP A 685 9.20 42.89 15.80
N LEU A 686 10.33 42.46 15.24
CA LEU A 686 10.98 43.13 14.12
C LEU A 686 11.36 42.11 13.03
N LEU A 687 10.95 42.40 11.79
CA LEU A 687 11.49 41.73 10.60
C LEU A 687 12.69 42.53 10.08
N ALA A 688 13.90 42.01 10.28
CA ALA A 688 15.14 42.63 9.83
C ALA A 688 15.57 42.08 8.47
N VAL A 689 15.17 42.75 7.39
CA VAL A 689 15.42 42.29 6.02
C VAL A 689 16.71 42.94 5.48
N ASP A 690 17.67 42.14 5.05
CA ASP A 690 18.84 42.60 4.29
C ASP A 690 18.62 42.34 2.79
N GLY A 691 17.59 42.99 2.26
CA GLY A 691 17.24 42.92 0.85
C GLY A 691 15.84 43.47 0.57
N PRO A 692 15.27 43.17 -0.61
CA PRO A 692 14.03 43.76 -1.06
C PRO A 692 12.83 43.32 -0.21
N VAL A 693 11.92 44.27 0.01
CA VAL A 693 10.62 44.04 0.65
C VAL A 693 9.52 44.35 -0.36
N THR A 694 8.59 43.43 -0.53
CA THR A 694 7.38 43.60 -1.35
C THR A 694 6.16 43.37 -0.48
N LEU A 695 5.25 44.35 -0.42
CA LEU A 695 4.04 44.28 0.39
C LEU A 695 2.82 44.52 -0.53
N GLY A 696 1.86 43.62 -0.48
CA GLY A 696 0.55 43.77 -1.10
C GLY A 696 -0.51 44.14 -0.07
N GLU A 697 -1.67 43.52 -0.18
CA GLU A 697 -2.69 43.57 0.87
C GLU A 697 -2.27 42.72 2.08
N VAL A 698 -2.09 43.37 3.25
CA VAL A 698 -1.64 42.70 4.48
C VAL A 698 -2.42 43.17 5.71
N ASP A 699 -2.96 42.20 6.44
CA ASP A 699 -3.59 42.36 7.75
C ASP A 699 -2.57 42.17 8.88
N LEU A 700 -2.34 43.22 9.67
CA LEU A 700 -1.46 43.18 10.84
C LEU A 700 -2.28 42.96 12.12
N THR A 701 -1.92 41.92 12.87
CA THR A 701 -2.46 41.69 14.22
C THR A 701 -1.41 42.11 15.26
N LEU A 702 -1.76 43.04 16.14
CA LEU A 702 -0.89 43.57 17.19
C LEU A 702 -1.25 42.96 18.55
N ARG A 703 -0.37 42.15 19.13
CA ARG A 703 -0.59 41.46 20.41
C ARG A 703 0.35 41.95 21.50
N VAL A 704 -0.08 41.86 22.75
CA VAL A 704 0.80 42.05 23.90
C VAL A 704 1.57 40.76 24.18
N ALA A 705 2.88 40.87 24.43
CA ALA A 705 3.75 39.75 24.76
C ALA A 705 3.21 38.90 25.91
N GLY A 706 3.07 37.60 25.67
CA GLY A 706 2.58 36.62 26.65
C GLY A 706 1.07 36.73 26.95
N SER A 707 0.31 37.49 26.18
CA SER A 707 -1.14 37.68 26.36
C SER A 707 -1.88 37.64 25.01
N SER A 708 -3.18 37.37 25.06
CA SER A 708 -4.11 37.57 23.94
C SER A 708 -4.58 39.03 23.78
N ASP A 709 -4.14 39.93 24.66
CA ASP A 709 -4.55 41.33 24.66
C ASP A 709 -4.08 42.07 23.41
N VAL A 710 -4.91 43.01 22.94
CA VAL A 710 -4.56 43.92 21.85
C VAL A 710 -3.58 44.99 22.33
N PHE A 711 -2.53 45.24 21.56
CA PHE A 711 -1.55 46.28 21.89
C PHE A 711 -2.12 47.70 21.73
N SER A 712 -1.98 48.53 22.77
CA SER A 712 -2.71 49.81 22.92
C SER A 712 -1.85 51.07 23.09
N ARG A 713 -0.53 50.95 23.12
CA ARG A 713 0.36 52.08 23.44
C ARG A 713 0.56 52.98 22.23
N ASN A 714 0.39 54.29 22.41
CA ASN A 714 0.76 55.27 21.39
C ASN A 714 2.27 55.31 21.23
N GLY A 715 2.74 55.42 19.99
CA GLY A 715 4.16 55.41 19.66
C GLY A 715 4.38 55.19 18.17
N THR A 716 5.63 55.25 17.74
CA THR A 716 6.04 54.83 16.39
C THR A 716 6.96 53.63 16.54
N TYR A 717 6.58 52.53 15.89
CA TYR A 717 7.23 51.24 16.03
C TYR A 717 7.75 50.78 14.67
N THR A 718 9.04 50.46 14.60
CA THR A 718 9.66 49.93 13.38
C THR A 718 9.32 48.46 13.21
N LEU A 719 8.45 48.11 12.28
CA LEU A 719 7.98 46.74 12.10
C LEU A 719 8.92 45.94 11.19
N ILE A 720 9.48 46.60 10.18
CA ILE A 720 10.36 46.00 9.18
C ILE A 720 11.53 46.96 8.94
N THR A 721 12.77 46.46 8.94
CA THR A 721 13.92 47.17 8.35
C THR A 721 14.28 46.51 7.03
N TYR A 722 14.76 47.27 6.06
CA TYR A 722 15.13 46.76 4.72
C TYR A 722 16.32 47.49 4.11
N THR A 723 17.00 46.84 3.18
CA THR A 723 17.97 47.46 2.27
C THR A 723 17.38 47.52 0.86
N GLY A 724 17.51 48.68 0.18
CA GLY A 724 16.92 48.90 -1.15
C GLY A 724 15.89 50.02 -1.17
N GLY A 725 14.94 49.95 -2.11
CA GLY A 725 13.88 50.96 -2.28
C GLY A 725 12.72 50.78 -1.30
N ASP A 726 12.05 51.88 -0.98
CA ASP A 726 10.90 51.88 -0.06
C ASP A 726 9.73 51.03 -0.63
N PRO A 727 9.19 50.04 0.12
CA PRO A 727 8.03 49.27 -0.31
C PRO A 727 6.75 50.11 -0.29
N ASP A 728 5.77 49.73 -1.12
CA ASP A 728 4.42 50.29 -1.02
C ASP A 728 3.74 49.81 0.28
N VAL A 729 3.16 50.74 1.03
CA VAL A 729 2.47 50.47 2.31
C VAL A 729 0.96 50.70 2.24
N ALA A 730 0.42 51.05 1.07
CA ALA A 730 -0.99 51.39 0.90
C ALA A 730 -1.95 50.23 1.23
N GLY A 731 -1.50 48.98 1.03
CA GLY A 731 -2.27 47.76 1.34
C GLY A 731 -2.16 47.28 2.79
N LEU A 732 -1.40 47.97 3.65
CA LEU A 732 -1.25 47.59 5.05
C LEU A 732 -2.38 48.13 5.90
N ARG A 733 -2.93 47.29 6.79
CA ARG A 733 -3.93 47.69 7.77
C ARG A 733 -3.79 46.91 9.07
N VAL A 734 -4.28 47.49 10.16
CA VAL A 734 -4.38 46.79 11.45
C VAL A 734 -5.70 46.05 11.50
N ALA A 735 -5.63 44.73 11.64
CA ALA A 735 -6.78 43.82 11.66
C ALA A 735 -7.51 43.83 13.02
N ASN A 736 -6.82 44.20 14.10
CA ASN A 736 -7.39 44.34 15.45
C ASN A 736 -7.29 45.79 15.97
N PRO A 737 -7.87 46.80 15.29
CA PRO A 737 -7.71 48.19 15.68
C PRO A 737 -8.46 48.49 16.98
N LEU A 738 -7.78 49.18 17.90
CA LEU A 738 -8.33 49.63 19.18
C LEU A 738 -9.05 50.97 19.02
N TYR A 739 -10.13 51.12 19.78
CA TYR A 739 -10.87 52.37 19.84
C TYR A 739 -10.00 53.55 20.30
N GLY A 740 -10.27 54.73 19.74
CA GLY A 740 -9.55 55.96 20.04
C GLY A 740 -8.12 55.94 19.53
N LYS A 741 -7.76 55.01 18.63
CA LYS A 741 -6.45 54.92 17.99
C LYS A 741 -6.53 55.15 16.48
N ALA A 742 -5.54 55.86 15.97
CA ALA A 742 -5.26 55.96 14.55
C ALA A 742 -3.95 55.19 14.25
N TYR A 743 -3.92 54.52 13.11
CA TYR A 743 -2.81 53.68 12.66
C TYR A 743 -2.31 54.22 11.32
N THR A 744 -1.03 54.55 11.23
CA THR A 744 -0.44 55.07 9.99
C THR A 744 0.84 54.33 9.69
N PHE A 745 0.96 53.85 8.45
CA PHE A 745 2.16 53.18 7.95
C PHE A 745 2.98 54.14 7.10
N THR A 746 4.30 54.11 7.27
CA THR A 746 5.24 54.84 6.42
C THR A 746 6.42 53.96 6.09
N ALA A 747 6.85 53.98 4.84
CA ALA A 747 8.12 53.43 4.40
C ALA A 747 9.07 54.58 4.07
N ALA A 748 10.17 54.70 4.81
CA ALA A 748 11.23 55.68 4.55
C ALA A 748 12.52 55.29 5.28
N GLY A 749 13.67 55.64 4.70
CA GLY A 749 14.97 55.53 5.37
C GLY A 749 15.36 54.09 5.73
N GLY A 750 14.90 53.10 4.96
CA GLY A 750 15.18 51.68 5.21
C GLY A 750 14.30 51.04 6.29
N ALA A 751 13.16 51.66 6.63
CA ALA A 751 12.23 51.15 7.64
C ALA A 751 10.76 51.28 7.20
N VAL A 752 9.95 50.28 7.53
CA VAL A 752 8.48 50.38 7.59
C VAL A 752 8.10 50.57 9.05
N THR A 753 7.47 51.71 9.35
CA THR A 753 7.04 52.07 10.70
C THR A 753 5.52 52.14 10.79
N LEU A 754 4.99 51.68 11.92
CA LEU A 754 3.60 51.89 12.34
C LEU A 754 3.55 52.96 13.42
N THR A 755 2.87 54.07 13.15
CA THR A 755 2.50 55.05 14.17
C THR A 755 1.12 54.73 14.71
N VAL A 756 1.06 54.45 16.01
CA VAL A 756 -0.18 54.36 16.80
C VAL A 756 -0.37 55.69 17.52
N ALA A 757 -1.41 56.44 17.16
CA ALA A 757 -1.74 57.73 17.74
C ALA A 757 -3.13 57.71 18.36
N GLY A 758 -3.48 58.73 19.16
CA GLY A 758 -4.87 58.95 19.55
C GLY A 758 -5.69 59.41 18.35
N ASP A 759 -6.87 58.83 18.13
CA ASP A 759 -7.83 59.32 17.14
C ASP A 759 -8.42 60.65 17.64
N THR A 760 -8.07 61.74 16.95
CA THR A 760 -8.48 63.12 17.30
C THR A 760 -9.62 63.63 16.41
N SER A 761 -10.23 62.77 15.59
CA SER A 761 -11.25 63.15 14.60
C SER A 761 -12.55 63.73 15.19
N GLY A 762 -12.80 63.59 16.50
CA GLY A 762 -13.87 64.29 17.21
C GLY A 762 -15.32 64.01 16.76
N ALA A 763 -15.54 63.06 15.85
CA ALA A 763 -16.80 62.89 15.11
C ALA A 763 -17.69 61.71 15.58
N SER A 764 -17.45 61.16 16.77
CA SER A 764 -18.19 59.99 17.26
C SER A 764 -19.23 60.37 18.32
N SER A 765 -20.50 60.06 18.05
CA SER A 765 -21.57 60.17 19.04
C SER A 765 -21.60 58.92 19.90
N VAL A 766 -21.18 59.02 21.16
CA VAL A 766 -21.12 57.88 22.10
C VAL A 766 -22.30 57.93 23.07
N TRP A 767 -23.02 56.80 23.21
CA TRP A 767 -24.07 56.63 24.21
C TRP A 767 -23.48 56.82 25.60
N SER A 768 -24.05 57.70 26.42
CA SER A 768 -23.51 58.11 27.72
C SER A 768 -24.40 57.76 28.90
N THR A 769 -25.58 57.18 28.66
CA THR A 769 -26.55 56.86 29.72
C THR A 769 -26.44 55.39 30.14
N ASP A 770 -26.23 55.13 31.43
CA ASP A 770 -26.23 53.78 32.02
C ASP A 770 -27.65 53.23 32.25
N SER A 771 -28.49 53.27 31.21
CA SER A 771 -29.84 52.68 31.19
C SER A 771 -30.43 52.72 29.77
N SER A 772 -31.62 52.15 29.60
CA SER A 772 -32.41 52.29 28.38
C SER A 772 -32.83 53.74 28.13
N GLY A 773 -32.97 54.16 26.88
CA GLY A 773 -33.34 55.52 26.54
C GLY A 773 -33.72 55.73 25.08
N ALA A 774 -34.16 56.94 24.75
CA ALA A 774 -34.47 57.34 23.36
C ALA A 774 -33.20 57.74 22.59
N TRP A 775 -33.10 57.34 21.32
CA TRP A 775 -32.01 57.70 20.42
C TRP A 775 -31.94 59.23 20.21
N GLU A 776 -33.08 59.88 20.07
CA GLU A 776 -33.19 61.30 19.69
C GLU A 776 -32.94 62.26 20.86
N GLN A 777 -32.86 61.74 22.08
CA GLN A 777 -32.65 62.55 23.27
C GLN A 777 -31.16 62.89 23.42
N ALA A 778 -30.80 64.15 23.18
CA ALA A 778 -29.41 64.63 23.23
C ALA A 778 -28.68 64.29 24.54
N GLY A 779 -29.38 64.29 25.68
CA GLY A 779 -28.78 63.94 26.98
C GLY A 779 -28.33 62.48 27.13
N ASN A 780 -28.73 61.59 26.22
CA ASN A 780 -28.28 60.20 26.20
C ASN A 780 -26.97 60.00 25.44
N TRP A 781 -26.43 61.05 24.83
CA TRP A 781 -25.22 60.99 24.04
C TRP A 781 -24.22 62.06 24.48
N THR A 782 -22.93 61.74 24.32
CA THR A 782 -21.84 62.74 24.39
C THR A 782 -22.01 63.86 23.37
N LEU A 783 -22.50 63.51 22.19
CA LEU A 783 -23.00 64.40 21.14
C LEU A 783 -24.13 63.66 20.44
N LEU A 784 -25.29 64.29 20.21
CA LEU A 784 -26.40 63.62 19.52
C LEU A 784 -25.97 63.19 18.09
N PRO A 785 -26.15 61.90 17.69
CA PRO A 785 -25.82 61.44 16.34
C PRO A 785 -26.57 62.23 15.28
N LEU A 786 -25.85 62.69 14.26
CA LEU A 786 -26.47 63.30 13.08
C LEU A 786 -27.28 62.22 12.33
N ASN A 787 -28.50 62.54 11.93
CA ASN A 787 -29.30 61.63 11.10
C ASN A 787 -28.93 61.81 9.62
N ALA A 788 -27.77 61.31 9.21
CA ALA A 788 -27.22 61.49 7.87
C ALA A 788 -26.20 60.39 7.51
N ALA A 789 -25.96 60.22 6.21
CA ALA A 789 -24.92 59.33 5.73
C ALA A 789 -23.53 59.70 6.31
N GLY A 790 -22.74 58.69 6.65
CA GLY A 790 -21.42 58.86 7.28
C GLY A 790 -21.44 59.26 8.75
N SER A 791 -22.62 59.44 9.35
CA SER A 791 -22.73 59.68 10.80
C SER A 791 -22.32 58.44 11.60
N ARG A 792 -21.63 58.64 12.72
CA ARG A 792 -21.09 57.57 13.55
C ARG A 792 -21.76 57.55 14.92
N ALA A 793 -22.35 56.41 15.28
CA ALA A 793 -22.92 56.14 16.60
C ALA A 793 -22.13 55.03 17.31
N ARG A 794 -21.84 55.20 18.60
CA ARG A 794 -21.08 54.24 19.41
C ARG A 794 -21.81 53.85 20.69
N PHE A 795 -21.75 52.57 20.99
CA PHE A 795 -22.33 51.91 22.15
C PHE A 795 -21.21 51.23 22.94
N ASP A 796 -20.46 52.04 23.67
CA ASP A 796 -19.28 51.61 24.41
C ASP A 796 -19.64 51.25 25.87
N SER A 797 -18.77 51.55 26.83
CA SER A 797 -18.88 51.07 28.21
C SER A 797 -19.96 51.73 29.08
N ALA A 798 -20.92 52.45 28.51
CA ALA A 798 -21.83 53.27 29.32
C ALA A 798 -22.85 52.45 30.13
N ILE A 799 -23.30 51.30 29.62
CA ILE A 799 -24.26 50.45 30.32
C ILE A 799 -23.55 49.38 31.17
N THR A 800 -24.14 49.07 32.33
CA THR A 800 -23.71 48.02 33.27
C THR A 800 -24.68 46.85 33.35
N ALA A 801 -25.83 46.94 32.68
CA ALA A 801 -26.80 45.87 32.44
C ALA A 801 -27.41 46.02 31.03
N PRO A 802 -28.06 44.99 30.45
CA PRO A 802 -28.65 45.08 29.12
C PRO A 802 -29.62 46.27 28.98
N ALA A 803 -29.50 47.03 27.88
CA ALA A 803 -30.27 48.25 27.67
C ALA A 803 -30.81 48.37 26.25
N THR A 804 -31.99 48.98 26.14
CA THR A 804 -32.66 49.24 24.86
C THR A 804 -32.55 50.72 24.48
N VAL A 805 -32.02 50.98 23.29
CA VAL A 805 -31.95 52.29 22.66
C VAL A 805 -33.08 52.38 21.63
N THR A 806 -34.12 53.13 21.97
CA THR A 806 -35.34 53.20 21.15
C THR A 806 -35.24 54.37 20.17
N ALA A 807 -35.21 54.07 18.88
CA ALA A 807 -35.36 55.05 17.80
C ALA A 807 -36.84 55.18 17.43
N ALA A 808 -37.43 56.34 17.73
CA ALA A 808 -38.83 56.63 17.38
C ALA A 808 -38.96 57.08 15.91
N ASN A 809 -37.92 57.70 15.37
CA ASN A 809 -37.84 58.16 13.98
C ASN A 809 -36.89 57.29 13.14
N ALA A 810 -37.01 57.36 11.82
CA ALA A 810 -36.07 56.70 10.93
C ALA A 810 -34.68 57.34 11.10
N VAL A 811 -33.65 56.51 11.32
CA VAL A 811 -32.27 56.95 11.55
C VAL A 811 -31.37 56.48 10.42
N THR A 812 -30.44 57.32 10.00
CA THR A 812 -29.38 57.03 9.03
C THR A 812 -28.03 57.19 9.72
N VAL A 813 -27.19 56.15 9.60
CA VAL A 813 -25.81 56.12 10.11
C VAL A 813 -24.88 55.55 9.04
N GLY A 814 -23.65 56.04 8.98
CA GLY A 814 -22.58 55.39 8.23
C GLY A 814 -21.87 54.33 9.04
N GLU A 815 -21.75 54.50 10.36
CA GLU A 815 -20.91 53.63 11.18
C GLU A 815 -21.52 53.40 12.57
N THR A 816 -21.50 52.15 13.02
CA THR A 816 -21.88 51.74 14.38
C THR A 816 -20.80 50.89 15.02
N TYR A 817 -20.56 51.12 16.30
CA TYR A 817 -19.60 50.35 17.09
C TYR A 817 -20.22 49.92 18.41
N PHE A 818 -20.00 48.67 18.79
CA PHE A 818 -20.37 48.11 20.09
C PHE A 818 -19.12 47.62 20.80
N ASN A 819 -18.89 48.10 22.02
CA ASN A 819 -17.77 47.70 22.85
C ASN A 819 -18.21 47.63 24.31
N ASN A 820 -19.12 46.70 24.60
CA ASN A 820 -19.59 46.44 25.94
C ASN A 820 -19.94 44.97 26.11
N ALA A 821 -19.55 44.37 27.24
CA ALA A 821 -19.96 43.00 27.54
C ALA A 821 -21.48 42.85 27.73
N GLN A 822 -22.17 43.94 28.11
CA GLN A 822 -23.63 43.98 28.26
C GLN A 822 -24.32 44.32 26.94
N ALA A 823 -25.47 43.69 26.70
CA ALA A 823 -26.18 43.81 25.44
C ALA A 823 -26.81 45.21 25.25
N TYR A 824 -26.50 45.83 24.12
CA TYR A 824 -27.29 46.93 23.59
C TYR A 824 -28.29 46.39 22.58
N THR A 825 -29.55 46.76 22.75
CA THR A 825 -30.61 46.49 21.77
C THR A 825 -31.07 47.81 21.17
N VAL A 826 -30.76 48.07 19.92
CA VAL A 826 -31.34 49.20 19.18
C VAL A 826 -32.68 48.74 18.64
N ALA A 827 -33.76 49.40 19.04
CA ALA A 827 -35.14 49.01 18.75
C ALA A 827 -35.96 50.19 18.22
N GLY A 828 -37.13 49.91 17.63
CA GLY A 828 -38.00 50.93 17.05
C GLY A 828 -38.78 50.40 15.84
N SER A 829 -39.82 51.13 15.41
CA SER A 829 -40.63 50.75 14.24
C SER A 829 -40.24 51.49 12.96
N ALA A 830 -39.55 52.62 13.05
CA ALA A 830 -39.24 53.49 11.91
C ALA A 830 -38.01 53.06 11.09
N GLY A 831 -37.18 52.18 11.64
CA GLY A 831 -36.03 51.54 10.96
C GLY A 831 -34.71 52.32 11.00
N LEU A 832 -33.62 51.60 10.73
CA LEU A 832 -32.25 52.10 10.64
C LEU A 832 -31.73 51.92 9.21
N THR A 833 -31.14 52.96 8.62
CA THR A 833 -30.46 52.88 7.33
C THR A 833 -28.96 52.97 7.53
N PHE A 834 -28.23 51.97 7.04
CA PHE A 834 -26.78 52.00 6.92
C PHE A 834 -26.40 52.63 5.57
N ASP A 835 -25.83 53.83 5.61
CA ASP A 835 -25.41 54.60 4.45
C ASP A 835 -24.14 55.42 4.77
N ASN A 836 -23.06 55.16 4.03
CA ASN A 836 -21.81 55.92 4.12
C ASN A 836 -21.47 56.61 2.78
N GLY A 837 -22.51 56.88 1.98
CA GLY A 837 -22.40 57.38 0.61
C GLY A 837 -22.33 56.27 -0.43
N THR A 838 -22.14 56.65 -1.70
CA THR A 838 -22.17 55.73 -2.84
C THR A 838 -20.85 55.00 -3.10
N ALA A 839 -19.74 55.45 -2.51
CA ALA A 839 -18.40 54.93 -2.78
C ALA A 839 -17.83 54.05 -1.64
N THR A 840 -18.36 54.18 -0.42
CA THR A 840 -17.81 53.53 0.77
C THR A 840 -18.90 52.74 1.47
N GLN A 841 -18.56 51.52 1.92
CA GLN A 841 -19.47 50.72 2.73
C GLN A 841 -19.71 51.40 4.09
N ALA A 842 -20.93 51.24 4.61
CA ALA A 842 -21.19 51.49 6.01
C ALA A 842 -20.51 50.42 6.88
N VAL A 843 -20.36 50.68 8.19
CA VAL A 843 -19.67 49.78 9.12
C VAL A 843 -20.54 49.45 10.32
N ALA A 844 -20.59 48.18 10.71
CA ALA A 844 -21.08 47.73 12.01
C ALA A 844 -20.03 46.85 12.66
N LYS A 845 -19.37 47.36 13.71
CA LYS A 845 -18.31 46.66 14.43
C LYS A 845 -18.74 46.27 15.83
N VAL A 846 -18.49 45.03 16.24
CA VAL A 846 -18.66 44.54 17.61
C VAL A 846 -17.31 44.07 18.12
N GLU A 847 -16.79 44.79 19.12
CA GLU A 847 -15.47 44.54 19.71
C GLU A 847 -15.54 43.54 20.88
N GLN A 848 -16.69 43.47 21.56
CA GLN A 848 -17.03 42.50 22.59
C GLN A 848 -18.55 42.45 22.76
N GLY A 849 -19.09 41.35 23.30
CA GLY A 849 -20.49 41.23 23.70
C GLY A 849 -21.46 40.78 22.59
N SER A 850 -22.73 40.66 22.95
CA SER A 850 -23.83 40.26 22.06
C SER A 850 -24.85 41.37 21.96
N HIS A 851 -24.96 41.99 20.78
CA HIS A 851 -25.78 43.17 20.54
C HIS A 851 -26.80 42.92 19.43
N ALA A 852 -27.85 43.73 19.39
CA ALA A 852 -28.93 43.55 18.43
C ALA A 852 -29.47 44.86 17.86
N PHE A 853 -29.79 44.83 16.56
CA PHE A 853 -30.68 45.77 15.89
C PHE A 853 -32.02 45.06 15.68
N THR A 854 -33.02 45.29 16.52
CA THR A 854 -34.34 44.64 16.40
C THR A 854 -35.34 45.42 15.56
N LEU A 855 -35.07 46.71 15.31
CA LEU A 855 -35.79 47.50 14.30
C LEU A 855 -35.46 47.04 12.86
N PRO A 856 -36.32 47.34 11.87
CA PRO A 856 -36.01 47.07 10.46
C PRO A 856 -34.71 47.76 10.02
N VAL A 857 -33.81 47.05 9.34
CA VAL A 857 -32.51 47.58 8.89
C VAL A 857 -32.44 47.61 7.36
N THR A 858 -32.16 48.77 6.78
CA THR A 858 -31.99 48.97 5.33
C THR A 858 -30.53 49.20 4.99
N LEU A 859 -29.99 48.46 4.02
CA LEU A 859 -28.64 48.63 3.51
C LEU A 859 -28.66 49.44 2.20
N ALA A 860 -28.01 50.61 2.20
CA ALA A 860 -27.82 51.42 1.00
C ALA A 860 -26.95 50.71 -0.05
N ALA A 861 -26.95 51.20 -1.29
CA ALA A 861 -26.36 50.50 -2.44
C ALA A 861 -24.87 50.13 -2.26
N ALA A 862 -24.08 50.94 -1.54
CA ALA A 862 -22.66 50.65 -1.29
C ALA A 862 -22.45 49.44 -0.35
N GLY A 863 -23.42 49.11 0.50
CA GLY A 863 -23.40 47.95 1.41
C GLY A 863 -22.92 48.24 2.83
N LEU A 864 -22.79 47.17 3.61
CA LEU A 864 -22.41 47.16 5.01
C LEU A 864 -21.29 46.14 5.27
N ALA A 865 -20.18 46.62 5.82
CA ALA A 865 -19.15 45.79 6.41
C ALA A 865 -19.52 45.47 7.86
N VAL A 866 -19.62 44.19 8.19
CA VAL A 866 -19.85 43.69 9.55
C VAL A 866 -18.56 43.05 10.06
N ASP A 867 -18.07 43.54 11.18
CA ASP A 867 -16.88 43.00 11.84
C ASP A 867 -17.23 42.66 13.29
N THR A 868 -17.10 41.39 13.67
CA THR A 868 -17.40 40.93 15.03
C THR A 868 -16.20 40.18 15.58
N ALA A 869 -15.73 40.56 16.76
CA ALA A 869 -14.63 39.91 17.46
C ALA A 869 -14.99 38.47 17.87
N GLY A 870 -13.99 37.69 18.26
CA GLY A 870 -14.20 36.34 18.81
C GLY A 870 -15.20 36.37 19.97
N GLU A 871 -16.08 35.36 20.02
CA GLU A 871 -17.16 35.24 21.02
C GLU A 871 -18.24 36.35 21.01
N SER A 872 -18.14 37.31 20.09
CA SER A 872 -19.10 38.41 19.97
C SER A 872 -20.16 38.12 18.92
N GLU A 873 -21.32 38.75 19.07
CA GLU A 873 -22.47 38.56 18.18
C GLU A 873 -23.14 39.88 17.82
N LEU A 874 -23.49 40.03 16.53
CA LEU A 874 -24.43 41.04 16.08
C LEU A 874 -25.67 40.38 15.49
N THR A 875 -26.83 40.61 16.10
CA THR A 875 -28.12 40.11 15.61
C THR A 875 -28.89 41.21 14.89
N PHE A 876 -29.30 40.96 13.65
CA PHE A 876 -30.22 41.80 12.89
C PHE A 876 -31.64 41.27 12.97
N GLY A 877 -32.61 42.18 13.06
CA GLY A 877 -34.02 41.94 12.76
C GLY A 877 -34.24 41.81 11.25
N ALA A 878 -35.39 42.29 10.76
CA ALA A 878 -35.69 42.25 9.34
C ALA A 878 -34.73 43.16 8.55
N THR A 879 -34.09 42.62 7.52
CA THR A 879 -33.18 43.38 6.64
C THR A 879 -33.79 43.67 5.26
N ALA A 880 -33.47 44.80 4.67
CA ALA A 880 -33.94 45.24 3.36
C ALA A 880 -32.84 45.99 2.58
N GLY A 881 -33.13 46.33 1.31
CA GLY A 881 -32.23 47.12 0.45
C GLY A 881 -31.49 46.30 -0.60
N THR A 882 -30.60 46.97 -1.34
CA THR A 882 -29.83 46.39 -2.46
C THR A 882 -28.35 46.23 -2.15
N GLY A 883 -27.86 46.82 -1.05
CA GLY A 883 -26.45 46.75 -0.69
C GLY A 883 -25.98 45.37 -0.24
N PRO A 884 -24.70 45.01 -0.52
CA PRO A 884 -24.11 43.80 0.02
C PRO A 884 -23.89 43.90 1.54
N LEU A 885 -23.87 42.76 2.22
CA LEU A 885 -23.37 42.61 3.59
C LEU A 885 -22.09 41.79 3.53
N ILE A 886 -20.97 42.35 3.98
CA ILE A 886 -19.65 41.71 3.93
C ILE A 886 -19.18 41.47 5.36
N LYS A 887 -18.93 40.21 5.71
CA LYS A 887 -18.51 39.77 7.05
C LYS A 887 -17.04 39.36 7.04
N SER A 888 -16.23 40.05 7.87
CA SER A 888 -14.78 39.84 7.97
C SER A 888 -14.29 39.34 9.33
N GLY A 889 -15.00 39.60 10.42
CA GLY A 889 -14.56 39.20 11.78
C GLY A 889 -14.79 37.73 12.13
N ALA A 890 -14.15 37.23 13.20
CA ALA A 890 -14.25 35.84 13.67
C ALA A 890 -15.56 35.50 14.42
N GLY A 891 -16.30 36.50 14.88
CA GLY A 891 -17.55 36.33 15.65
C GLY A 891 -18.77 36.00 14.79
N VAL A 892 -19.94 36.13 15.40
CA VAL A 892 -21.24 35.75 14.84
C VAL A 892 -21.95 36.93 14.19
N VAL A 893 -22.57 36.72 13.03
CA VAL A 893 -23.66 37.55 12.51
C VAL A 893 -24.93 36.71 12.46
N ALA A 894 -26.02 37.21 13.04
CA ALA A 894 -27.27 36.49 13.14
C ALA A 894 -28.45 37.26 12.55
N PHE A 895 -29.43 36.54 12.02
CA PHE A 895 -30.69 37.09 11.55
C PHE A 895 -31.84 36.48 12.34
N ALA A 896 -32.60 37.31 13.04
CA ALA A 896 -33.70 36.89 13.90
C ALA A 896 -35.09 36.99 13.23
N GLN A 897 -35.18 37.57 12.04
CA GLN A 897 -36.40 37.68 11.24
C GLN A 897 -36.09 37.52 9.74
N PRO A 898 -37.03 37.06 8.90
CA PRO A 898 -36.83 36.95 7.47
C PRO A 898 -36.49 38.31 6.82
N GLY A 899 -35.44 38.33 6.00
CA GLY A 899 -35.02 39.50 5.24
C GLY A 899 -35.73 39.60 3.88
N SER A 900 -35.82 40.82 3.35
CA SER A 900 -36.23 41.13 1.97
C SER A 900 -35.09 41.75 1.14
N ARG A 901 -33.87 41.73 1.68
CA ARG A 901 -32.68 42.30 1.06
C ARG A 901 -32.27 41.49 -0.17
N THR A 902 -31.92 42.19 -1.25
CA THR A 902 -31.54 41.59 -2.55
C THR A 902 -30.03 41.62 -2.82
N GLY A 903 -29.27 42.41 -2.06
CA GLY A 903 -27.81 42.42 -2.14
C GLY A 903 -27.19 41.15 -1.58
N ARG A 904 -25.96 40.82 -2.02
CA ARG A 904 -25.28 39.59 -1.59
C ARG A 904 -24.86 39.60 -0.12
N THR A 905 -24.72 38.43 0.49
CA THR A 905 -24.07 38.21 1.79
C THR A 905 -22.73 37.54 1.54
N GLU A 906 -21.63 38.15 1.94
CA GLU A 906 -20.29 37.59 1.70
C GLU A 906 -19.61 37.30 3.04
N MET A 907 -19.33 36.02 3.30
CA MET A 907 -18.75 35.54 4.55
C MET A 907 -17.32 35.06 4.31
N SER A 908 -16.34 35.78 4.86
CA SER A 908 -14.91 35.40 4.73
C SER A 908 -14.36 34.68 5.96
N GLN A 909 -14.92 34.94 7.15
CA GLN A 909 -14.63 34.29 8.43
C GLN A 909 -15.85 34.37 9.37
N GLY A 910 -15.81 33.66 10.50
CA GLY A 910 -16.86 33.68 11.53
C GLY A 910 -18.10 32.85 11.16
N VAL A 911 -19.22 33.05 11.87
CA VAL A 911 -20.43 32.20 11.71
C VAL A 911 -21.65 33.02 11.31
N LEU A 912 -22.33 32.60 10.24
CA LEU A 912 -23.66 33.07 9.86
C LEU A 912 -24.72 32.25 10.62
N VAL A 913 -25.61 32.91 11.37
CA VAL A 913 -26.65 32.25 12.15
C VAL A 913 -28.05 32.64 11.69
N PHE A 914 -28.89 31.63 11.45
CA PHE A 914 -30.34 31.78 11.26
C PHE A 914 -31.00 31.55 12.62
N LYS A 915 -31.54 32.60 13.25
CA LYS A 915 -32.23 32.52 14.53
C LYS A 915 -33.74 32.56 14.33
N ASP A 916 -34.46 31.58 14.88
CA ASP A 916 -35.94 31.54 14.89
C ASP A 916 -36.56 31.77 13.49
N GLY A 917 -35.97 31.15 12.46
CA GLY A 917 -36.42 31.27 11.06
C GLY A 917 -35.99 32.55 10.33
N GLY A 918 -35.17 33.39 10.94
CA GLY A 918 -34.62 34.59 10.29
C GLY A 918 -33.56 34.28 9.23
N ASN A 919 -33.44 35.14 8.21
CA ASN A 919 -32.56 34.92 7.06
C ASN A 919 -32.00 36.24 6.48
N PRO A 920 -30.92 36.22 5.67
CA PRO A 920 -30.27 37.43 5.16
C PRO A 920 -30.96 38.09 3.96
N GLY A 921 -32.07 37.52 3.45
CA GLY A 921 -32.76 37.94 2.22
C GLY A 921 -32.47 37.06 1.00
N THR A 922 -32.93 37.51 -0.18
CA THR A 922 -32.91 36.78 -1.47
C THR A 922 -31.64 36.98 -2.29
N GLY A 923 -30.72 37.82 -1.86
CA GLY A 923 -29.42 37.97 -2.51
C GLY A 923 -28.52 36.75 -2.34
N GLU A 924 -27.55 36.60 -3.25
CA GLU A 924 -26.56 35.51 -3.21
C GLU A 924 -25.81 35.49 -1.87
N THR A 925 -25.63 34.31 -1.29
CA THR A 925 -24.73 34.11 -0.14
C THR A 925 -23.44 33.44 -0.62
N ILE A 926 -22.31 34.06 -0.33
CA ILE A 926 -20.97 33.60 -0.71
C ILE A 926 -20.25 33.15 0.56
N MET A 927 -19.87 31.88 0.62
CA MET A 927 -19.06 31.29 1.69
C MET A 927 -17.62 31.10 1.20
N GLN A 928 -16.68 31.78 1.85
CA GLN A 928 -15.24 31.72 1.54
C GLN A 928 -14.39 31.79 2.83
N GLY A 929 -13.08 31.55 2.71
CA GLY A 929 -12.17 31.56 3.84
C GLY A 929 -12.52 30.51 4.89
N SER A 930 -12.62 30.90 6.18
CA SER A 930 -12.91 30.03 7.33
C SER A 930 -14.33 30.20 7.88
N ALA A 931 -15.25 30.72 7.06
CA ALA A 931 -16.62 30.95 7.48
C ALA A 931 -17.35 29.64 7.85
N GLY A 932 -18.38 29.73 8.69
CA GLY A 932 -19.29 28.65 9.05
C GLY A 932 -20.75 29.10 9.05
N MET A 933 -21.67 28.14 9.11
CA MET A 933 -23.10 28.39 9.13
C MET A 933 -23.78 27.60 10.24
N ARG A 934 -24.75 28.21 10.92
CA ARG A 934 -25.47 27.57 12.04
C ARG A 934 -26.95 27.94 12.06
N VAL A 935 -27.80 27.00 12.44
CA VAL A 935 -29.23 27.25 12.73
C VAL A 935 -29.43 27.23 14.24
N MET A 936 -30.23 28.16 14.76
CA MET A 936 -30.55 28.28 16.19
C MET A 936 -32.01 28.70 16.40
N GLY A 937 -32.57 28.33 17.55
CA GLY A 937 -33.94 28.68 17.93
C GLY A 937 -34.95 27.60 17.56
N ASP A 938 -36.23 27.91 17.64
CA ASP A 938 -37.29 26.88 17.61
C ASP A 938 -37.93 26.67 16.22
N ALA A 939 -37.47 27.39 15.19
CA ALA A 939 -38.05 27.36 13.84
C ALA A 939 -37.03 26.94 12.76
N ALA A 940 -37.52 26.25 11.74
CA ALA A 940 -36.72 25.86 10.57
C ALA A 940 -36.17 27.10 9.84
N ALA A 941 -34.97 26.97 9.29
CA ALA A 941 -34.30 28.04 8.57
C ALA A 941 -34.42 27.88 7.05
N GLU A 942 -34.49 29.01 6.35
CA GLU A 942 -34.49 29.06 4.88
C GLU A 942 -33.41 30.02 4.40
N LEU A 943 -32.63 29.60 3.40
CA LEU A 943 -31.79 30.49 2.60
C LEU A 943 -32.44 30.67 1.22
N PRO A 944 -33.08 31.83 0.97
CA PRO A 944 -33.89 32.02 -0.23
C PRO A 944 -33.13 32.54 -1.46
N GLY A 945 -31.84 32.85 -1.33
CA GLY A 945 -30.97 33.23 -2.43
C GLY A 945 -29.96 32.13 -2.81
N PRO A 946 -29.27 32.26 -3.96
CA PRO A 946 -28.23 31.32 -4.38
C PRO A 946 -27.10 31.21 -3.36
N LEU A 947 -26.48 30.04 -3.24
CA LEU A 947 -25.29 29.81 -2.42
C LEU A 947 -24.06 29.53 -3.31
N THR A 948 -23.03 30.35 -3.16
CA THR A 948 -21.73 30.15 -3.80
C THR A 948 -20.69 29.74 -2.77
N ILE A 949 -20.00 28.62 -3.02
CA ILE A 949 -18.98 28.04 -2.14
C ILE A 949 -17.63 28.15 -2.82
N LYS A 950 -16.72 28.97 -2.28
CA LYS A 950 -15.35 29.09 -2.81
C LYS A 950 -14.35 28.17 -2.08
N ASN A 951 -14.56 27.96 -0.78
CA ASN A 951 -13.79 27.05 0.07
C ASN A 951 -14.78 26.14 0.84
N GLY A 952 -14.34 24.94 1.24
CA GLY A 952 -15.15 24.07 2.11
C GLY A 952 -15.48 24.76 3.43
N PHE A 953 -16.70 24.59 3.94
CA PHE A 953 -17.15 25.18 5.19
C PHE A 953 -18.07 24.25 5.99
N ASN A 954 -18.14 24.48 7.31
CA ASN A 954 -18.96 23.67 8.22
C ASN A 954 -20.38 24.25 8.35
N VAL A 955 -21.38 23.36 8.29
CA VAL A 955 -22.78 23.66 8.59
C VAL A 955 -23.19 22.90 9.83
N ASN A 956 -23.64 23.62 10.87
CA ASN A 956 -24.24 23.05 12.06
C ASN A 956 -25.73 23.37 12.10
N ALA A 957 -26.55 22.45 11.60
CA ALA A 957 -28.00 22.58 11.60
C ALA A 957 -28.65 22.20 12.95
N GLN A 958 -27.87 21.71 13.92
CA GLN A 958 -28.36 21.10 15.16
C GLN A 958 -29.48 20.07 14.85
N ASP A 959 -30.64 20.18 15.50
CA ASP A 959 -31.82 19.32 15.28
C ASP A 959 -32.88 19.95 14.34
N HIS A 960 -32.50 20.96 13.53
CA HIS A 960 -33.42 21.70 12.66
C HIS A 960 -33.10 21.53 11.17
N ASP A 961 -34.14 21.63 10.34
CA ASP A 961 -33.99 21.65 8.88
C ASP A 961 -33.47 23.03 8.40
N LEU A 962 -32.52 22.99 7.46
CA LEU A 962 -32.11 24.14 6.66
C LEU A 962 -32.51 23.89 5.21
N THR A 963 -33.42 24.71 4.69
CA THR A 963 -33.89 24.60 3.30
C THR A 963 -33.19 25.62 2.41
N TRP A 964 -32.70 25.18 1.25
CA TRP A 964 -32.21 26.06 0.18
C TRP A 964 -33.25 26.12 -0.94
N THR A 965 -33.73 27.32 -1.23
CA THR A 965 -34.81 27.54 -2.22
C THR A 965 -34.40 28.43 -3.40
N GLY A 966 -33.24 29.07 -3.32
CA GLY A 966 -32.72 30.03 -4.31
C GLY A 966 -31.72 29.50 -5.31
#